data_AF-A0A660UGB4-F1
#
_entry.id   AF-A0A660UGB4-F1
#
_cell.length_a   1.000
_cell.length_b   1.000
_cell.length_c   1.000
_cell.angle_alpha   90.00
_cell.angle_beta   90.00
_cell.angle_gamma   90.00
#
_symmetry.space_group_name_H-M   'P 1'
#
loop_
_entity.id
_entity.type
_entity.pdbx_description
1 polymer ?
#
loop_
_entity_poly.entity_id
_entity_poly.type
_entity_poly.pdbx_seq_one_letter_code
_entity_poly.pdbx_strand_id
1 'polypeptide(L)'
;VFRDELSSLFRSIPILFIGLLALSASLAVNPSAPGDLLASLREVGRSPEAAISPKVVEVSPGNLKVRSGESVEITAKVINNIKSLPVKLIYRLEGGGWHESMMAREGGEIYSMRLENLTRSIEYYVSVSDSRSPVYAVTVIREPMLGRFRYEIVYPPYTGLSPRLLEWNGGDIRALVGSVATLKGESTKPLQSASIAFESGARVELEIGEDGRTVEGEFKVEKEDRYRFELTDTEGISNTNPVEYVVVPIEDEPPKLQFISPEPDVMLDESMLLPIRVAAEDDFGIVSMKLVYEIEGSTRRGEIELRKFEKPITAITFDYTWDLDPIGLLPDDVVRYWVEARDANDVTGPGIGRTEVQIARMPSVEDLYAEVEGTQKEQEEALREMLRRGSEARDVLEGIIEKLRKGEKLTWAERKELEQVIQTQGELERMGGKIAEELKRMIEDIRKNELFTVEMIQKLEEMRRLFEEVASQELKEAMRKLSEALQKLNLSDQLRNLEDAKLNQEEFLKRIERTIELLKRMLVQQKVEKAARLAKEMEETQRKILSSLQEMIASGKKEGLEELARGEERMVGKLGSLRKQIESSLEEMRAQNAYPELTGAVESVLKEASSAELEKQLGQAAQMMRGSKPEGAIGPAGEAMRGIAGISSQLQGILEAMRGRDASELIKEIDSIVNEGLYLLKMQRGLLERIKRMTEGVGYSEEIDLSSAAEAQQLLAESTALISSRVWELSKREMGVDPSIAWRLNEAEDAMRRAISAMEDRRYATVTLIQKEAVEGLSTAVLKLLETLDALNQQMGAAGLERMFEQLQRIIQAQADLNKLSEMMRQQIRRRGVTPSLEKLLEQMAMEQRMIREALERLAEKMDRLREVLGKLEDVAQEMRDVEDSLRRKKLDDQVIEKQRRILTRLLESDKSLRKEDEESKRRVATTAKKTFTPSKAGPIDEKLLRIRKRLEAEINSLSETPLPQGYRELVRRYFRILSEIER
;
A
#
# COMPACT_ATOMS: atom_id res chain seq x y z
N VAL A 1 -85.00 137.17 -64.31
CA VAL A 1 -83.72 136.42 -64.30
C VAL A 1 -83.93 134.93 -64.55
N PHE A 2 -85.12 134.40 -64.22
CA PHE A 2 -85.97 133.88 -65.29
C PHE A 2 -85.95 134.88 -66.48
N ARG A 3 -85.15 134.63 -67.53
CA ARG A 3 -85.47 134.88 -68.96
C ARG A 3 -84.25 134.81 -69.88
N ASP A 4 -83.04 135.17 -69.44
CA ASP A 4 -81.92 135.34 -70.38
C ASP A 4 -80.87 134.23 -70.38
N GLU A 5 -80.79 133.38 -69.34
CA GLU A 5 -80.02 132.13 -69.42
C GLU A 5 -80.85 130.94 -69.96
N LEU A 6 -82.11 131.22 -70.30
CA LEU A 6 -82.98 130.45 -71.20
C LEU A 6 -82.54 130.54 -72.68
N SER A 7 -81.46 131.27 -73.01
CA SER A 7 -81.00 131.48 -74.39
C SER A 7 -79.86 130.56 -74.85
N SER A 8 -79.18 129.83 -73.95
CA SER A 8 -78.15 128.85 -74.36
C SER A 8 -78.73 127.47 -74.71
N LEU A 9 -79.93 127.16 -74.22
CA LEU A 9 -80.75 125.98 -74.55
C LEU A 9 -81.38 126.03 -75.97
N PHE A 10 -81.18 127.12 -76.72
CA PHE A 10 -81.76 127.32 -78.05
C PHE A 10 -80.78 127.19 -79.24
N ARG A 11 -79.48 126.90 -79.04
CA ARG A 11 -78.50 126.82 -80.15
C ARG A 11 -78.18 125.42 -80.71
N SER A 12 -78.70 124.33 -80.15
CA SER A 12 -78.49 122.95 -80.63
C SER A 12 -79.75 122.26 -81.21
N ILE A 13 -80.89 122.95 -81.19
CA ILE A 13 -82.18 122.51 -81.76
C ILE A 13 -82.17 122.31 -83.31
N PRO A 14 -81.36 123.00 -84.14
CA PRO A 14 -81.41 122.81 -85.59
C PRO A 14 -80.77 121.50 -86.11
N ILE A 15 -79.83 120.87 -85.38
CA ILE A 15 -79.10 119.67 -85.85
C ILE A 15 -79.92 118.39 -85.62
N LEU A 16 -80.68 118.32 -84.52
CA LEU A 16 -81.63 117.23 -84.27
C LEU A 16 -82.84 117.27 -85.24
N PHE A 17 -83.19 118.45 -85.75
CA PHE A 17 -84.30 118.62 -86.71
C PHE A 17 -83.96 118.11 -88.12
N ILE A 18 -82.70 118.15 -88.54
CA ILE A 18 -82.25 117.62 -89.85
C ILE A 18 -82.18 116.08 -89.83
N GLY A 19 -81.84 115.46 -88.69
CA GLY A 19 -81.84 114.01 -88.54
C GLY A 19 -83.25 113.39 -88.48
N LEU A 20 -84.20 114.07 -87.83
CA LEU A 20 -85.59 113.60 -87.75
C LEU A 20 -86.31 113.69 -89.10
N LEU A 21 -85.97 114.69 -89.92
CA LEU A 21 -86.54 114.86 -91.26
C LEU A 21 -86.08 113.77 -92.25
N ALA A 22 -84.83 113.30 -92.14
CA ALA A 22 -84.35 112.17 -92.92
C ALA A 22 -85.04 110.84 -92.52
N LEU A 23 -85.36 110.66 -91.23
CA LEU A 23 -86.10 109.49 -90.74
C LEU A 23 -87.59 109.54 -91.14
N SER A 24 -88.20 110.74 -91.18
CA SER A 24 -89.59 110.91 -91.62
C SER A 24 -89.78 110.74 -93.14
N ALA A 25 -88.77 111.06 -93.96
CA ALA A 25 -88.83 110.85 -95.41
C ALA A 25 -88.73 109.36 -95.79
N SER A 26 -88.03 108.55 -94.98
CA SER A 26 -88.02 107.08 -95.14
C SER A 26 -89.32 106.39 -94.69
N LEU A 27 -90.10 106.99 -93.77
CA LEU A 27 -91.35 106.41 -93.25
C LEU A 27 -92.61 106.72 -94.09
N ALA A 28 -92.51 107.46 -95.20
CA ALA A 28 -93.66 107.84 -96.04
C ALA A 28 -93.76 107.10 -97.40
N VAL A 29 -92.74 106.32 -97.83
CA VAL A 29 -92.71 105.67 -99.16
C VAL A 29 -92.76 104.13 -99.09
N ASN A 30 -92.60 103.52 -97.91
CA ASN A 30 -92.84 102.09 -97.70
C ASN A 30 -93.26 101.78 -96.24
N PRO A 31 -94.56 101.61 -95.93
CA PRO A 31 -95.07 101.41 -94.57
C PRO A 31 -94.71 100.06 -93.92
N SER A 32 -94.00 99.16 -94.60
CA SER A 32 -93.56 97.85 -94.07
C SER A 32 -92.04 97.62 -94.08
N ALA A 33 -91.21 98.62 -94.37
CA ALA A 33 -89.75 98.43 -94.48
C ALA A 33 -88.91 98.37 -93.18
N PRO A 34 -89.32 98.91 -92.00
CA PRO A 34 -88.52 98.74 -90.78
C PRO A 34 -88.72 97.39 -90.08
N GLY A 35 -89.76 96.63 -90.44
CA GLY A 35 -90.04 95.31 -89.88
C GLY A 35 -89.04 94.22 -90.31
N ASP A 36 -88.47 94.34 -91.51
CA ASP A 36 -87.58 93.32 -92.09
C ASP A 36 -86.10 93.56 -91.79
N LEU A 37 -85.70 94.79 -91.44
CA LEU A 37 -84.32 95.07 -90.99
C LEU A 37 -84.08 94.64 -89.52
N LEU A 38 -85.15 94.24 -88.83
CA LEU A 38 -85.12 93.55 -87.53
C LEU A 38 -84.94 92.03 -87.65
N ALA A 39 -84.79 91.46 -88.87
CA ALA A 39 -84.68 90.01 -89.08
C ALA A 39 -83.26 89.50 -89.41
N SER A 40 -82.28 90.36 -89.77
CA SER A 40 -80.93 89.93 -90.19
C SER A 40 -79.80 90.18 -89.17
N LEU A 41 -80.10 90.75 -88.00
CA LEU A 41 -79.16 90.89 -86.88
C LEU A 41 -79.54 90.02 -85.66
N ARG A 42 -80.35 88.99 -85.91
CA ARG A 42 -80.79 88.02 -84.91
C ARG A 42 -80.02 86.71 -85.06
N GLU A 43 -78.72 86.73 -84.75
CA GLU A 43 -78.01 85.56 -84.21
C GLU A 43 -76.63 85.93 -83.62
N VAL A 44 -76.25 85.25 -82.53
CA VAL A 44 -75.09 85.46 -81.63
C VAL A 44 -75.31 86.54 -80.55
N GLY A 45 -75.51 86.25 -79.25
CA GLY A 45 -75.66 85.01 -78.50
C GLY A 45 -75.99 85.39 -77.03
N ARG A 46 -77.02 84.78 -76.45
CA ARG A 46 -77.26 84.77 -74.99
C ARG A 46 -76.74 83.44 -74.44
N SER A 47 -76.03 83.45 -73.31
CA SER A 47 -76.21 82.48 -72.21
C SER A 47 -75.51 82.93 -70.92
N PRO A 48 -75.99 82.50 -69.73
CA PRO A 48 -75.61 83.02 -68.42
C PRO A 48 -74.64 82.09 -67.67
N GLU A 49 -73.64 82.61 -66.96
CA GLU A 49 -72.94 81.84 -65.91
C GLU A 49 -72.61 82.73 -64.70
N ALA A 50 -73.32 82.49 -63.60
CA ALA A 50 -72.85 82.86 -62.28
C ALA A 50 -71.57 82.06 -61.99
N ALA A 51 -70.51 82.71 -61.52
CA ALA A 51 -69.29 82.04 -61.10
C ALA A 51 -69.58 81.15 -59.88
N ILE A 52 -69.82 79.86 -60.10
CA ILE A 52 -69.96 78.88 -59.02
C ILE A 52 -68.55 78.65 -58.45
N SER A 53 -68.31 79.15 -57.23
CA SER A 53 -67.02 78.96 -56.54
C SER A 53 -66.92 77.55 -55.96
N PRO A 54 -65.74 76.91 -55.97
CA PRO A 54 -65.57 75.59 -55.38
C PRO A 54 -65.86 75.62 -53.89
N LYS A 55 -66.54 74.59 -53.38
CA LYS A 55 -66.91 74.49 -51.97
C LYS A 55 -66.54 73.12 -51.41
N VAL A 56 -65.86 73.11 -50.25
CA VAL A 56 -65.66 71.88 -49.47
C VAL A 56 -66.99 71.56 -48.78
N VAL A 57 -67.59 70.42 -49.09
CA VAL A 57 -68.92 70.04 -48.59
C VAL A 57 -68.83 69.00 -47.48
N GLU A 58 -67.84 68.12 -47.58
CA GLU A 58 -67.69 67.00 -46.65
C GLU A 58 -66.21 66.67 -46.49
N VAL A 59 -65.78 66.42 -45.26
CA VAL A 59 -64.44 65.93 -44.92
C VAL A 59 -64.64 64.70 -44.04
N SER A 60 -64.06 63.58 -44.45
CA SER A 60 -64.10 62.31 -43.73
C SER A 60 -62.67 61.87 -43.41
N PRO A 61 -62.36 61.39 -42.20
CA PRO A 61 -63.29 61.00 -41.11
C PRO A 61 -63.73 62.14 -40.18
N GLY A 62 -63.12 63.32 -40.27
CA GLY A 62 -63.35 64.42 -39.32
C GLY A 62 -62.53 64.23 -38.04
N ASN A 63 -63.15 64.23 -36.87
CA ASN A 63 -62.43 63.94 -35.63
C ASN A 63 -62.23 62.43 -35.49
N LEU A 64 -60.97 62.00 -35.33
CA LEU A 64 -60.62 60.59 -35.24
C LEU A 64 -59.66 60.35 -34.08
N LYS A 65 -59.82 59.24 -33.36
CA LYS A 65 -58.78 58.75 -32.45
C LYS A 65 -58.10 57.57 -33.10
N VAL A 66 -56.77 57.60 -33.16
CA VAL A 66 -55.95 56.53 -33.74
C VAL A 66 -54.86 56.10 -32.78
N ARG A 67 -54.39 54.86 -32.93
CA ARG A 67 -53.25 54.39 -32.15
C ARG A 67 -51.96 55.00 -32.69
N SER A 68 -50.99 55.21 -31.80
CA SER A 68 -49.66 55.71 -32.20
C SER A 68 -49.04 54.82 -33.28
N GLY A 69 -48.73 55.41 -34.43
CA GLY A 69 -48.13 54.74 -35.60
C GLY A 69 -49.12 54.32 -36.68
N GLU A 70 -50.43 54.47 -36.47
CA GLU A 70 -51.42 54.25 -37.51
C GLU A 70 -51.37 55.33 -38.60
N SER A 71 -51.75 54.95 -39.81
CA SER A 71 -51.91 55.88 -40.92
C SER A 71 -53.37 56.31 -41.04
N VAL A 72 -53.61 57.59 -41.30
CA VAL A 72 -54.96 58.12 -41.47
C VAL A 72 -55.14 58.65 -42.88
N GLU A 73 -56.15 58.14 -43.57
CA GLU A 73 -56.58 58.65 -44.86
C GLU A 73 -57.65 59.73 -44.66
N ILE A 74 -57.36 60.94 -45.14
CA ILE A 74 -58.25 62.09 -45.06
C ILE A 74 -58.81 62.31 -46.46
N THR A 75 -60.13 62.26 -46.58
CA THR A 75 -60.84 62.52 -47.83
C THR A 75 -61.71 63.77 -47.72
N ALA A 76 -61.86 64.48 -48.83
CA ALA A 76 -62.68 65.67 -48.92
C ALA A 76 -63.48 65.69 -50.23
N LYS A 77 -64.78 65.92 -50.12
CA LYS A 77 -65.66 66.15 -51.26
C LYS A 77 -65.74 67.65 -51.55
N VAL A 78 -65.23 68.04 -52.71
CA VAL A 78 -65.18 69.42 -53.19
C VAL A 78 -66.01 69.56 -54.45
N ILE A 79 -67.16 70.21 -54.33
CA ILE A 79 -68.08 70.42 -55.44
C ILE A 79 -67.77 71.72 -56.19
N ASN A 80 -68.20 71.81 -57.45
CA ASN A 80 -68.06 73.00 -58.29
C ASN A 80 -66.59 73.44 -58.55
N ASN A 81 -65.62 72.53 -58.41
CA ASN A 81 -64.21 72.80 -58.74
C ASN A 81 -63.91 72.60 -60.24
N ILE A 82 -64.69 73.29 -61.09
CA ILE A 82 -64.66 73.13 -62.56
C ILE A 82 -63.30 73.55 -63.15
N LYS A 83 -62.61 74.49 -62.49
CA LYS A 83 -61.25 74.96 -62.88
C LYS A 83 -60.10 74.10 -62.35
N SER A 84 -60.39 72.97 -61.68
CA SER A 84 -59.39 72.08 -61.07
C SER A 84 -58.38 72.84 -60.18
N LEU A 85 -58.88 73.76 -59.34
CA LEU A 85 -58.04 74.46 -58.37
C LEU A 85 -57.45 73.46 -57.36
N PRO A 86 -56.21 73.68 -56.88
CA PRO A 86 -55.56 72.77 -55.95
C PRO A 86 -56.33 72.72 -54.63
N VAL A 87 -56.67 71.51 -54.20
CA VAL A 87 -57.25 71.24 -52.88
C VAL A 87 -56.11 70.93 -51.92
N LYS A 88 -56.05 71.64 -50.80
CA LYS A 88 -54.97 71.53 -49.82
C LYS A 88 -55.50 70.97 -48.50
N LEU A 89 -54.76 70.02 -47.93
CA LEU A 89 -54.83 69.66 -46.53
C LEU A 89 -53.89 70.57 -45.76
N ILE A 90 -54.41 71.28 -44.76
CA ILE A 90 -53.62 72.10 -43.85
C ILE A 90 -53.68 71.46 -42.47
N TYR A 91 -52.55 71.05 -41.92
CA TYR A 91 -52.47 70.34 -40.64
C TYR A 91 -51.33 70.84 -39.77
N ARG A 92 -51.45 70.70 -38.44
CA ARG A 92 -50.40 71.02 -37.47
C ARG A 92 -50.30 69.94 -36.42
N LEU A 93 -49.09 69.71 -35.95
CA LEU A 93 -48.85 68.94 -34.72
C LEU A 93 -49.30 69.77 -33.53
N GLU A 94 -49.79 69.11 -32.48
CA GLU A 94 -50.18 69.77 -31.23
C GLU A 94 -49.01 70.62 -30.67
N GLY A 95 -49.18 71.95 -30.60
CA GLY A 95 -48.16 72.92 -30.20
C GLY A 95 -47.22 73.42 -31.31
N GLY A 96 -47.38 72.98 -32.57
CA GLY A 96 -46.57 73.36 -33.72
C GLY A 96 -47.24 74.34 -34.70
N GLY A 97 -46.49 74.74 -35.75
CA GLY A 97 -47.00 75.55 -36.86
C GLY A 97 -47.84 74.76 -37.86
N TRP A 98 -48.61 75.47 -38.70
CA TRP A 98 -49.40 74.86 -39.76
C TRP A 98 -48.53 74.48 -40.97
N HIS A 99 -48.77 73.28 -41.47
CA HIS A 99 -48.15 72.71 -42.68
C HIS A 99 -49.22 72.52 -43.74
N GLU A 100 -48.87 72.80 -45.00
CA GLU A 100 -49.76 72.62 -46.15
C GLU A 100 -49.30 71.43 -47.00
N SER A 101 -50.24 70.66 -47.51
CA SER A 101 -49.98 69.57 -48.45
C SER A 101 -51.11 69.46 -49.46
N MET A 102 -50.79 69.14 -50.72
CA MET A 102 -51.80 69.00 -51.76
C MET A 102 -52.49 67.64 -51.65
N MET A 103 -53.81 67.63 -51.77
CA MET A 103 -54.60 66.40 -51.82
C MET A 103 -54.68 65.90 -53.27
N ALA A 104 -54.57 64.59 -53.46
CA ALA A 104 -54.70 63.94 -54.76
C ALA A 104 -56.18 63.81 -55.14
N ARG A 105 -56.52 63.93 -56.42
CA ARG A 105 -57.90 63.74 -56.91
C ARG A 105 -58.11 62.27 -57.25
N GLU A 106 -59.05 61.61 -56.58
CA GLU A 106 -59.32 60.17 -56.81
C GLU A 106 -60.35 59.91 -57.90
N GLY A 107 -61.26 60.86 -58.13
CA GLY A 107 -62.29 60.76 -59.15
C GLY A 107 -63.47 61.68 -58.85
N GLY A 108 -64.09 62.25 -59.88
CA GLY A 108 -65.23 63.17 -59.71
C GLY A 108 -64.89 64.37 -58.81
N GLU A 109 -65.60 64.49 -57.69
CA GLU A 109 -65.49 65.59 -56.72
C GLU A 109 -64.69 65.22 -55.45
N ILE A 110 -64.01 64.06 -55.42
CA ILE A 110 -63.34 63.54 -54.22
C ILE A 110 -61.82 63.72 -54.30
N TYR A 111 -61.23 64.18 -53.20
CA TYR A 111 -59.80 64.36 -53.01
C TYR A 111 -59.35 63.61 -51.75
N SER A 112 -58.16 63.00 -51.76
CA SER A 112 -57.62 62.24 -50.64
C SER A 112 -56.17 62.61 -50.33
N MET A 113 -55.78 62.42 -49.08
CA MET A 113 -54.38 62.45 -48.64
C MET A 113 -54.21 61.50 -47.47
N ARG A 114 -53.18 60.66 -47.55
CA ARG A 114 -52.80 59.73 -46.48
C ARG A 114 -51.66 60.31 -45.64
N LEU A 115 -51.88 60.39 -44.33
CA LEU A 115 -50.84 60.71 -43.35
C LEU A 115 -50.34 59.41 -42.74
N GLU A 116 -49.09 59.06 -43.00
CA GLU A 116 -48.50 57.82 -42.51
C GLU A 116 -47.86 57.99 -41.13
N ASN A 117 -47.90 56.93 -40.33
CA ASN A 117 -47.16 56.80 -39.06
C ASN A 117 -47.38 57.97 -38.07
N LEU A 118 -48.64 58.27 -37.74
CA LEU A 118 -48.97 59.36 -36.81
C LEU A 118 -48.59 58.97 -35.37
N THR A 119 -47.49 59.53 -34.86
CA THR A 119 -46.98 59.32 -33.49
C THR A 119 -47.36 60.44 -32.50
N ARG A 120 -47.97 61.51 -33.02
CA ARG A 120 -48.41 62.69 -32.27
C ARG A 120 -49.76 63.15 -32.80
N SER A 121 -50.60 63.68 -31.93
CA SER A 121 -51.89 64.26 -32.30
C SER A 121 -51.70 65.43 -33.27
N ILE A 122 -52.62 65.55 -34.22
CA ILE A 122 -52.65 66.64 -35.19
C ILE A 122 -54.02 67.28 -35.26
N GLU A 123 -54.05 68.56 -35.59
CA GLU A 123 -55.26 69.26 -36.03
C GLU A 123 -55.17 69.52 -37.52
N TYR A 124 -56.27 69.39 -38.26
CA TYR A 124 -56.28 69.54 -39.71
C TYR A 124 -57.58 70.15 -40.25
N TYR A 125 -57.52 70.75 -41.43
CA TYR A 125 -58.68 71.18 -42.22
C TYR A 125 -58.34 71.17 -43.71
N VAL A 126 -59.37 71.17 -44.55
CA VAL A 126 -59.21 71.18 -46.01
C VAL A 126 -59.61 72.54 -46.57
N SER A 127 -58.85 73.04 -47.55
CA SER A 127 -59.06 74.35 -48.16
C SER A 127 -58.93 74.30 -49.69
N VAL A 128 -59.79 75.06 -50.37
CA VAL A 128 -59.78 75.27 -51.82
C VAL A 128 -60.27 76.68 -52.13
N SER A 129 -59.42 77.51 -52.76
CA SER A 129 -59.67 78.95 -52.94
C SER A 129 -60.11 79.63 -51.62
N ASP A 130 -61.28 80.27 -51.59
CA ASP A 130 -61.81 80.96 -50.41
C ASP A 130 -62.69 80.05 -49.52
N SER A 131 -62.84 78.77 -49.88
CA SER A 131 -63.62 77.79 -49.11
C SER A 131 -62.72 76.96 -48.19
N ARG A 132 -63.14 76.79 -46.93
CA ARG A 132 -62.44 76.03 -45.91
C ARG A 132 -63.43 75.18 -45.08
N SER A 133 -63.02 73.97 -44.72
CA SER A 133 -63.74 73.11 -43.76
C SER A 133 -63.55 73.56 -42.30
N PRO A 134 -64.37 73.07 -41.35
CA PRO A 134 -64.04 73.11 -39.93
C PRO A 134 -62.66 72.49 -39.65
N VAL A 135 -62.07 72.85 -38.51
CA VAL A 135 -60.87 72.18 -37.99
C VAL A 135 -61.29 70.89 -37.31
N TYR A 136 -60.62 69.82 -37.68
CA TYR A 136 -60.77 68.50 -37.12
C TYR A 136 -59.48 68.08 -36.40
N ALA A 137 -59.57 67.14 -35.47
CA ALA A 137 -58.42 66.62 -34.73
C ALA A 137 -58.27 65.11 -34.92
N VAL A 138 -57.05 64.68 -35.20
CA VAL A 138 -56.63 63.28 -35.04
C VAL A 138 -55.88 63.18 -33.72
N THR A 139 -56.49 62.56 -32.71
CA THR A 139 -55.87 62.34 -31.40
C THR A 139 -55.14 61.01 -31.41
N VAL A 140 -53.84 61.02 -31.12
CA VAL A 140 -53.04 59.80 -31.02
C VAL A 140 -53.12 59.24 -29.60
N ILE A 141 -53.73 58.07 -29.46
CA ILE A 141 -53.77 57.31 -28.21
C ILE A 141 -52.45 56.54 -28.08
N ARG A 142 -51.73 56.80 -26.97
CA ARG A 142 -50.52 56.05 -26.60
C ARG A 142 -50.85 55.00 -25.54
N GLU A 143 -50.32 53.81 -25.72
CA GLU A 143 -50.42 52.72 -24.75
C GLU A 143 -49.47 52.96 -23.57
N PRO A 144 -49.81 52.52 -22.35
CA PRO A 144 -48.88 52.55 -21.22
C PRO A 144 -47.70 51.61 -21.46
N MET A 145 -46.49 52.05 -21.11
CA MET A 145 -45.29 51.21 -21.13
C MET A 145 -44.40 51.56 -19.94
N LEU A 146 -43.58 50.60 -19.48
CA LEU A 146 -42.48 50.91 -18.57
C LEU A 146 -41.38 51.61 -19.37
N GLY A 147 -41.26 52.92 -19.20
CA GLY A 147 -40.27 53.74 -19.90
C GLY A 147 -38.86 53.53 -19.35
N ARG A 148 -38.77 53.24 -18.05
CA ARG A 148 -37.50 52.97 -17.36
C ARG A 148 -37.71 51.93 -16.28
N PHE A 149 -37.05 50.77 -16.38
CA PHE A 149 -37.09 49.76 -15.32
C PHE A 149 -35.73 49.08 -15.13
N ARG A 150 -35.54 48.44 -13.98
CA ARG A 150 -34.37 47.61 -13.68
C ARG A 150 -34.73 46.52 -12.68
N TYR A 151 -33.95 45.46 -12.69
CA TYR A 151 -34.02 44.39 -11.70
C TYR A 151 -32.84 44.46 -10.73
N GLU A 152 -33.11 44.20 -9.46
CA GLU A 152 -32.13 43.83 -8.45
C GLU A 152 -32.30 42.33 -8.15
N ILE A 153 -31.25 41.55 -8.37
CA ILE A 153 -31.22 40.12 -8.09
C ILE A 153 -30.64 39.91 -6.71
N VAL A 154 -31.45 39.41 -5.79
CA VAL A 154 -31.04 38.99 -4.45
C VAL A 154 -30.84 37.48 -4.47
N TYR A 155 -29.58 37.04 -4.29
CA TYR A 155 -29.22 35.63 -4.30
C TYR A 155 -29.62 34.93 -3.00
N PRO A 156 -29.80 33.59 -3.01
CA PRO A 156 -30.04 32.83 -1.79
C PRO A 156 -28.97 33.06 -0.71
N PRO A 157 -29.33 33.09 0.58
CA PRO A 157 -28.40 33.38 1.67
C PRO A 157 -27.16 32.47 1.73
N TYR A 158 -27.29 31.19 1.36
CA TYR A 158 -26.18 30.24 1.39
C TYR A 158 -25.02 30.60 0.45
N THR A 159 -25.30 31.34 -0.62
CA THR A 159 -24.30 31.72 -1.63
C THR A 159 -23.32 32.79 -1.13
N GLY A 160 -23.70 33.56 -0.09
CA GLY A 160 -22.92 34.71 0.38
C GLY A 160 -22.74 35.85 -0.64
N LEU A 161 -23.42 35.79 -1.79
CA LEU A 161 -23.28 36.78 -2.86
C LEU A 161 -24.03 38.08 -2.52
N SER A 162 -23.43 39.21 -2.89
CA SER A 162 -24.10 40.51 -2.77
C SER A 162 -25.17 40.67 -3.88
N PRO A 163 -26.26 41.41 -3.63
CA PRO A 163 -27.27 41.68 -4.65
C PRO A 163 -26.69 42.29 -5.93
N ARG A 164 -27.21 41.88 -7.08
CA ARG A 164 -26.74 42.33 -8.40
C ARG A 164 -27.80 43.17 -9.09
N LEU A 165 -27.45 44.40 -9.47
CA LEU A 165 -28.29 45.25 -10.31
C LEU A 165 -28.08 44.91 -11.80
N LEU A 166 -29.18 44.70 -12.52
CA LEU A 166 -29.16 44.53 -13.97
C LEU A 166 -29.17 45.88 -14.70
N GLU A 167 -28.83 45.86 -15.99
CA GLU A 167 -28.84 47.04 -16.84
C GLU A 167 -30.26 47.62 -16.98
N TRP A 168 -30.34 48.92 -17.21
CA TRP A 168 -31.62 49.59 -17.43
C TRP A 168 -32.34 49.00 -18.65
N ASN A 169 -33.63 48.70 -18.46
CA ASN A 169 -34.52 48.10 -19.44
C ASN A 169 -34.08 46.69 -19.91
N GLY A 170 -33.16 46.03 -19.20
CA GLY A 170 -32.87 44.61 -19.40
C GLY A 170 -33.89 43.75 -18.67
N GLY A 171 -34.75 43.03 -19.40
CA GLY A 171 -35.73 42.11 -18.82
C GLY A 171 -35.33 40.64 -18.87
N ASP A 172 -34.30 40.24 -19.62
CA ASP A 172 -33.84 38.86 -19.57
C ASP A 172 -33.05 38.58 -18.27
N ILE A 173 -33.52 37.62 -17.48
CA ILE A 173 -32.97 37.29 -16.17
C ILE A 173 -32.31 35.92 -16.23
N ARG A 174 -31.04 35.86 -15.82
CA ARG A 174 -30.30 34.61 -15.60
C ARG A 174 -29.71 34.62 -14.20
N ALA A 175 -30.24 33.80 -13.31
CA ALA A 175 -29.85 33.79 -11.90
C ALA A 175 -30.02 32.41 -11.27
N LEU A 176 -29.38 32.18 -10.12
CA LEU A 176 -29.47 30.91 -9.40
C LEU A 176 -30.92 30.61 -9.00
N VAL A 177 -31.31 29.34 -9.02
CA VAL A 177 -32.60 28.88 -8.50
C VAL A 177 -32.77 29.37 -7.06
N GLY A 178 -33.92 29.99 -6.76
CA GLY A 178 -34.19 30.60 -5.46
C GLY A 178 -33.87 32.07 -5.34
N SER A 179 -33.16 32.66 -6.32
CA SER A 179 -32.94 34.10 -6.35
C SER A 179 -34.26 34.85 -6.47
N VAL A 180 -34.35 36.01 -5.82
CA VAL A 180 -35.50 36.91 -5.92
C VAL A 180 -35.13 38.06 -6.85
N ALA A 181 -35.94 38.27 -7.88
CA ALA A 181 -35.80 39.38 -8.81
C ALA A 181 -36.77 40.50 -8.41
N THR A 182 -36.24 41.59 -7.86
CA THR A 182 -37.02 42.77 -7.47
C THR A 182 -37.01 43.79 -8.61
N LEU A 183 -38.17 44.02 -9.22
CA LEU A 183 -38.40 45.02 -10.25
C LEU A 183 -38.62 46.39 -9.64
N LYS A 184 -37.93 47.41 -10.16
CA LYS A 184 -38.28 48.82 -9.96
C LYS A 184 -38.42 49.50 -11.31
N GLY A 185 -39.61 50.04 -11.59
CA GLY A 185 -39.96 50.63 -12.87
C GLY A 185 -40.72 51.94 -12.77
N GLU A 186 -40.70 52.70 -13.85
CA GLU A 186 -41.45 53.94 -14.05
C GLU A 186 -42.23 53.84 -15.36
N SER A 187 -43.55 54.01 -15.28
CA SER A 187 -44.46 54.00 -16.40
C SER A 187 -44.55 55.37 -17.09
N THR A 188 -44.72 55.36 -18.42
CA THR A 188 -44.94 56.58 -19.21
C THR A 188 -46.27 57.28 -18.91
N LYS A 189 -47.22 56.58 -18.28
CA LYS A 189 -48.57 57.06 -17.94
C LYS A 189 -48.98 56.59 -16.53
N PRO A 190 -49.83 57.34 -15.80
CA PRO A 190 -50.43 56.86 -14.56
C PRO A 190 -51.19 55.55 -14.77
N LEU A 191 -50.95 54.56 -13.92
CA LEU A 191 -51.50 53.20 -14.05
C LEU A 191 -52.67 52.96 -13.12
N GLN A 192 -53.67 52.23 -13.61
CA GLN A 192 -54.74 51.64 -12.81
C GLN A 192 -54.36 50.24 -12.31
N SER A 193 -53.69 49.45 -13.16
CA SER A 193 -53.18 48.13 -12.82
C SER A 193 -51.86 47.85 -13.54
N ALA A 194 -51.00 47.08 -12.89
CA ALA A 194 -49.69 46.69 -13.39
C ALA A 194 -49.38 45.28 -12.90
N SER A 195 -48.99 44.39 -13.79
CA SER A 195 -48.68 43.00 -13.43
C SER A 195 -47.65 42.40 -14.37
N ILE A 196 -46.91 41.41 -13.87
CA ILE A 196 -46.08 40.52 -14.66
C ILE A 196 -46.92 39.28 -14.96
N ALA A 197 -47.15 39.00 -16.24
CA ALA A 197 -47.83 37.80 -16.70
C ALA A 197 -46.81 36.82 -17.29
N PHE A 198 -46.78 35.61 -16.75
CA PHE A 198 -45.92 34.52 -17.22
C PHE A 198 -46.67 33.63 -18.23
N GLU A 199 -45.94 33.02 -19.17
CA GLU A 199 -46.50 32.10 -20.17
C GLU A 199 -47.09 30.84 -19.52
N SER A 200 -46.51 30.40 -18.40
CA SER A 200 -47.05 29.33 -17.56
C SER A 200 -48.43 29.62 -16.95
N GLY A 201 -48.91 30.87 -17.03
CA GLY A 201 -50.17 31.33 -16.45
C GLY A 201 -50.04 31.90 -15.03
N ALA A 202 -48.84 31.91 -14.44
CA ALA A 202 -48.59 32.64 -13.21
C ALA A 202 -48.69 34.16 -13.43
N ARG A 203 -49.16 34.89 -12.43
CA ARG A 203 -49.31 36.36 -12.49
C ARG A 203 -48.84 36.97 -11.18
N VAL A 204 -47.99 37.99 -11.28
CA VAL A 204 -47.49 38.77 -10.15
C VAL A 204 -47.99 40.19 -10.30
N GLU A 205 -48.87 40.61 -9.40
CA GLU A 205 -49.34 42.01 -9.36
C GLU A 205 -48.20 42.91 -8.87
N LEU A 206 -48.04 44.07 -9.51
CA LEU A 206 -47.04 45.08 -9.16
C LEU A 206 -47.70 46.16 -8.31
N GLU A 207 -47.02 46.56 -7.24
CA GLU A 207 -47.43 47.70 -6.43
C GLU A 207 -47.21 49.00 -7.20
N ILE A 208 -48.25 49.82 -7.30
CA ILE A 208 -48.19 51.14 -7.94
C ILE A 208 -47.98 52.18 -6.85
N GLY A 209 -46.93 53.00 -6.97
CA GLY A 209 -46.62 54.04 -5.99
C GLY A 209 -47.64 55.19 -5.99
N GLU A 210 -47.57 56.04 -4.96
CA GLU A 210 -48.51 57.16 -4.77
C GLU A 210 -48.53 58.17 -5.93
N ASP A 211 -47.45 58.26 -6.70
CA ASP A 211 -47.34 59.11 -7.90
C ASP A 211 -48.10 58.54 -9.11
N GLY A 212 -48.64 57.33 -8.98
CA GLY A 212 -49.37 56.58 -10.00
C GLY A 212 -48.48 56.04 -11.13
N ARG A 213 -47.17 56.27 -11.12
CA ARG A 213 -46.26 55.94 -12.23
C ARG A 213 -45.14 54.99 -11.84
N THR A 214 -44.70 55.03 -10.60
CA THR A 214 -43.72 54.07 -10.09
C THR A 214 -44.36 52.71 -9.88
N VAL A 215 -43.65 51.65 -10.26
CA VAL A 215 -44.05 50.27 -10.01
C VAL A 215 -42.94 49.50 -9.33
N GLU A 216 -43.32 48.67 -8.35
CA GLU A 216 -42.43 47.76 -7.66
C GLU A 216 -43.07 46.38 -7.56
N GLY A 217 -42.26 45.34 -7.63
CA GLY A 217 -42.73 43.98 -7.40
C GLY A 217 -41.58 42.99 -7.46
N GLU A 218 -41.83 41.78 -7.02
CA GLU A 218 -40.80 40.75 -6.98
C GLU A 218 -41.35 39.39 -7.36
N PHE A 219 -40.47 38.57 -7.92
CA PHE A 219 -40.76 37.17 -8.17
C PHE A 219 -39.51 36.32 -8.00
N LYS A 220 -39.71 35.03 -7.73
CA LYS A 220 -38.64 34.08 -7.49
C LYS A 220 -38.26 33.36 -8.78
N VAL A 221 -36.96 33.19 -9.01
CA VAL A 221 -36.42 32.42 -10.13
C VAL A 221 -36.46 30.94 -9.77
N GLU A 222 -37.40 30.20 -10.35
CA GLU A 222 -37.58 28.77 -10.07
C GLU A 222 -37.47 27.90 -11.32
N LYS A 223 -38.11 28.30 -12.42
CA LYS A 223 -38.15 27.56 -13.68
C LYS A 223 -37.94 28.51 -14.84
N GLU A 224 -37.53 27.95 -15.97
CA GLU A 224 -37.48 28.70 -17.22
C GLU A 224 -38.90 29.10 -17.62
N ASP A 225 -39.10 30.38 -17.87
CA ASP A 225 -40.41 30.92 -18.27
C ASP A 225 -40.22 32.20 -19.08
N ARG A 226 -41.27 32.57 -19.82
CA ARG A 226 -41.36 33.85 -20.53
C ARG A 226 -42.35 34.73 -19.82
N TYR A 227 -42.04 36.01 -19.70
CA TYR A 227 -42.92 36.95 -19.03
C TYR A 227 -43.04 38.27 -19.79
N ARG A 228 -44.15 38.96 -19.55
CA ARG A 228 -44.47 40.25 -20.14
C ARG A 228 -45.14 41.15 -19.11
N PHE A 229 -44.99 42.46 -19.28
CA PHE A 229 -45.70 43.43 -18.45
C PHE A 229 -47.09 43.67 -19.01
N GLU A 230 -48.14 43.40 -18.24
CA GLU A 230 -49.52 43.77 -18.56
C GLU A 230 -49.88 45.03 -17.74
N LEU A 231 -50.08 46.14 -18.45
CA LEU A 231 -50.31 47.46 -17.86
C LEU A 231 -51.63 48.02 -18.37
N THR A 232 -52.42 48.63 -17.49
CA THR A 232 -53.62 49.39 -17.86
C THR A 232 -53.56 50.77 -17.23
N ASP A 233 -53.72 51.82 -18.03
CA ASP A 233 -53.71 53.20 -17.54
C ASP A 233 -55.05 53.60 -16.89
N THR A 234 -55.08 54.77 -16.24
CA THR A 234 -56.29 55.30 -15.58
C THR A 234 -57.44 55.63 -16.54
N GLU A 235 -57.19 55.64 -17.85
CA GLU A 235 -58.21 55.86 -18.90
C GLU A 235 -58.76 54.52 -19.45
N GLY A 236 -58.30 53.38 -18.92
CA GLY A 236 -58.72 52.04 -19.35
C GLY A 236 -58.01 51.54 -20.61
N ILE A 237 -56.89 52.14 -21.00
CA ILE A 237 -56.09 51.71 -22.16
C ILE A 237 -54.99 50.76 -21.68
N SER A 238 -54.98 49.55 -22.23
CA SER A 238 -53.95 48.55 -21.95
C SER A 238 -52.91 48.46 -23.09
N ASN A 239 -51.73 47.93 -22.79
CA ASN A 239 -50.71 47.66 -23.80
C ASN A 239 -51.05 46.38 -24.59
N THR A 240 -51.23 46.50 -25.90
CA THR A 240 -51.74 45.38 -26.73
C THR A 240 -50.67 44.49 -27.32
N ASN A 241 -49.41 44.93 -27.34
CA ASN A 241 -48.25 44.14 -27.78
C ASN A 241 -47.06 44.33 -26.83
N PRO A 242 -47.14 43.77 -25.60
CA PRO A 242 -46.07 43.91 -24.60
C PRO A 242 -44.78 43.20 -25.05
N VAL A 243 -43.63 43.73 -24.63
CA VAL A 243 -42.33 43.09 -24.85
C VAL A 243 -42.25 41.82 -24.00
N GLU A 244 -41.83 40.73 -24.63
CA GLU A 244 -41.56 39.46 -23.95
C GLU A 244 -40.10 39.39 -23.49
N TYR A 245 -39.91 38.87 -22.29
CA TYR A 245 -38.60 38.62 -21.68
C TYR A 245 -38.51 37.17 -21.20
N VAL A 246 -37.29 36.68 -21.00
CA VAL A 246 -37.05 35.32 -20.53
C VAL A 246 -36.42 35.33 -19.13
N VAL A 247 -36.92 34.46 -18.25
CA VAL A 247 -36.21 34.09 -17.02
C VAL A 247 -35.64 32.69 -17.19
N VAL A 248 -34.33 32.53 -16.99
CA VAL A 248 -33.62 31.25 -17.07
C VAL A 248 -32.94 30.96 -15.73
N PRO A 249 -33.35 29.91 -15.00
CA PRO A 249 -32.67 29.50 -13.78
C PRO A 249 -31.29 28.89 -14.09
N ILE A 250 -30.33 29.12 -13.19
CA ILE A 250 -29.03 28.45 -13.17
C ILE A 250 -29.04 27.52 -11.94
N GLU A 251 -28.72 26.25 -12.15
CA GLU A 251 -28.59 25.28 -11.07
C GLU A 251 -27.21 25.40 -10.40
N ASP A 252 -27.17 24.99 -9.14
CA ASP A 252 -25.97 24.93 -8.31
C ASP A 252 -25.19 23.64 -8.59
N GLU A 253 -23.86 23.69 -8.68
CA GLU A 253 -23.04 22.50 -8.92
C GLU A 253 -22.70 21.82 -7.59
N PRO A 254 -22.85 20.49 -7.47
CA PRO A 254 -22.47 19.81 -6.24
C PRO A 254 -20.93 19.79 -6.05
N PRO A 255 -20.45 19.57 -4.81
CA PRO A 255 -19.02 19.52 -4.51
C PRO A 255 -18.27 18.50 -5.36
N LYS A 256 -17.02 18.81 -5.73
CA LYS A 256 -16.10 17.89 -6.43
C LYS A 256 -15.08 17.34 -5.44
N LEU A 257 -14.94 16.01 -5.39
CA LEU A 257 -14.01 15.33 -4.46
C LEU A 257 -13.10 14.35 -5.19
N GLN A 258 -11.88 14.18 -4.68
CA GLN A 258 -10.94 13.15 -5.14
C GLN A 258 -10.07 12.62 -3.99
N PHE A 259 -9.71 11.34 -4.04
CA PHE A 259 -8.68 10.78 -3.19
C PHE A 259 -7.29 11.22 -3.68
N ILE A 260 -6.46 11.71 -2.75
CA ILE A 260 -5.02 11.91 -2.97
C ILE A 260 -4.26 10.64 -2.52
N SER A 261 -4.74 10.00 -1.46
CA SER A 261 -4.23 8.75 -0.90
C SER A 261 -5.39 8.05 -0.17
N PRO A 262 -5.44 6.71 -0.13
CA PRO A 262 -4.50 5.76 -0.72
C PRO A 262 -4.72 5.53 -2.23
N GLU A 263 -3.85 4.73 -2.85
CA GLU A 263 -4.05 4.23 -4.22
C GLU A 263 -5.29 3.31 -4.30
N PRO A 264 -5.85 3.08 -5.51
CA PRO A 264 -6.93 2.12 -5.65
C PRO A 264 -6.53 0.69 -5.30
N ASP A 265 -7.46 -0.02 -4.65
CA ASP A 265 -7.32 -1.43 -4.24
C ASP A 265 -6.18 -1.70 -3.23
N VAL A 266 -6.39 -1.22 -2.01
CA VAL A 266 -5.40 -1.29 -0.93
C VAL A 266 -5.49 -2.63 -0.20
N MET A 267 -4.35 -3.30 0.02
CA MET A 267 -4.24 -4.39 0.99
C MET A 267 -4.02 -3.83 2.40
N LEU A 268 -4.86 -4.24 3.35
CA LEU A 268 -4.75 -3.87 4.76
C LEU A 268 -3.64 -4.68 5.44
N ASP A 269 -2.97 -4.05 6.41
CA ASP A 269 -1.99 -4.70 7.29
C ASP A 269 -2.62 -5.06 8.66
N GLU A 270 -1.84 -5.69 9.56
CA GLU A 270 -2.32 -6.08 10.89
C GLU A 270 -2.72 -4.88 11.77
N SER A 271 -2.31 -3.65 11.45
CA SER A 271 -2.69 -2.47 12.22
C SER A 271 -4.14 -2.06 11.98
N MET A 272 -4.71 -2.46 10.83
CA MET A 272 -6.07 -2.10 10.41
C MET A 272 -6.30 -0.57 10.34
N LEU A 273 -5.22 0.21 10.23
CA LEU A 273 -5.25 1.67 10.12
C LEU A 273 -5.05 2.10 8.67
N LEU A 274 -6.10 2.65 8.05
CA LEU A 274 -6.06 3.13 6.67
C LEU A 274 -5.95 4.67 6.61
N PRO A 275 -4.79 5.25 6.27
CA PRO A 275 -4.65 6.69 6.10
C PRO A 275 -5.34 7.16 4.80
N ILE A 276 -6.33 8.03 4.96
CA ILE A 276 -7.14 8.63 3.90
C ILE A 276 -6.80 10.12 3.80
N ARG A 277 -6.50 10.57 2.58
CA ARG A 277 -6.34 11.99 2.24
C ARG A 277 -7.25 12.32 1.07
N VAL A 278 -8.18 13.26 1.26
CA VAL A 278 -9.17 13.68 0.27
C VAL A 278 -9.09 15.18 0.02
N ALA A 279 -9.15 15.58 -1.25
CA ALA A 279 -9.36 16.96 -1.65
C ALA A 279 -10.82 17.16 -2.03
N ALA A 280 -11.42 18.26 -1.58
CA ALA A 280 -12.79 18.64 -1.90
C ALA A 280 -12.87 20.14 -2.22
N GLU A 281 -13.61 20.48 -3.28
CA GLU A 281 -13.82 21.83 -3.78
C GLU A 281 -15.29 22.07 -4.12
N ASP A 282 -15.77 23.29 -3.88
CA ASP A 282 -17.15 23.72 -4.09
C ASP A 282 -17.20 25.23 -4.35
N ASP A 283 -18.20 25.70 -5.11
CA ASP A 283 -18.33 27.10 -5.49
C ASP A 283 -18.93 27.99 -4.37
N PHE A 284 -19.89 27.48 -3.59
CA PHE A 284 -20.52 28.19 -2.47
C PHE A 284 -20.12 27.67 -1.08
N GLY A 285 -19.45 26.53 -1.04
CA GLY A 285 -18.74 25.99 0.11
C GLY A 285 -19.37 24.74 0.73
N ILE A 286 -18.48 23.87 1.21
CA ILE A 286 -18.79 22.59 1.85
C ILE A 286 -19.16 22.82 3.32
N VAL A 287 -20.22 22.17 3.79
CA VAL A 287 -20.69 22.22 5.18
C VAL A 287 -20.38 20.96 5.99
N SER A 288 -20.31 19.80 5.34
CA SER A 288 -19.98 18.54 6.02
C SER A 288 -19.38 17.51 5.08
N MET A 289 -18.52 16.65 5.63
CA MET A 289 -17.94 15.49 4.95
C MET A 289 -18.17 14.23 5.78
N LYS A 290 -18.47 13.11 5.11
CA LYS A 290 -18.59 11.79 5.73
C LYS A 290 -17.94 10.72 4.86
N LEU A 291 -17.37 9.71 5.50
CA LEU A 291 -16.89 8.49 4.89
C LEU A 291 -18.02 7.46 4.93
N VAL A 292 -18.37 6.91 3.78
CA VAL A 292 -19.38 5.86 3.65
C VAL A 292 -18.68 4.59 3.24
N TYR A 293 -19.06 3.47 3.84
CA TYR A 293 -18.52 2.17 3.48
C TYR A 293 -19.59 1.08 3.46
N GLU A 294 -19.33 0.07 2.64
CA GLU A 294 -20.08 -1.17 2.53
C GLU A 294 -19.10 -2.34 2.51
N ILE A 295 -19.43 -3.41 3.20
CA ILE A 295 -18.65 -4.66 3.14
C ILE A 295 -19.27 -5.51 2.03
N GLU A 296 -18.46 -5.97 1.08
CA GLU A 296 -18.92 -6.76 -0.05
C GLU A 296 -19.61 -8.04 0.43
N GLY A 297 -20.81 -8.30 -0.08
CA GLY A 297 -21.61 -9.43 0.37
C GLY A 297 -22.09 -9.29 1.82
N SER A 298 -22.30 -8.07 2.31
CA SER A 298 -22.99 -7.76 3.57
C SER A 298 -24.07 -6.68 3.34
N THR A 299 -25.06 -6.59 4.24
CA THR A 299 -26.02 -5.47 4.29
C THR A 299 -25.56 -4.34 5.23
N ARG A 300 -24.40 -4.48 5.90
CA ARG A 300 -23.81 -3.44 6.73
C ARG A 300 -23.24 -2.34 5.84
N ARG A 301 -23.95 -1.22 5.87
CA ARG A 301 -23.48 0.08 5.44
C ARG A 301 -23.19 0.91 6.68
N GLY A 302 -22.01 1.49 6.75
CA GLY A 302 -21.64 2.42 7.81
C GLY A 302 -21.37 3.81 7.26
N GLU A 303 -21.59 4.81 8.09
CA GLU A 303 -21.26 6.19 7.81
C GLU A 303 -20.47 6.77 8.98
N ILE A 304 -19.31 7.35 8.69
CA ILE A 304 -18.42 7.97 9.66
C ILE A 304 -18.36 9.45 9.34
N GLU A 305 -18.81 10.27 10.29
CA GLU A 305 -18.71 11.72 10.15
C GLU A 305 -17.24 12.15 10.25
N LEU A 306 -16.70 12.66 9.13
CA LEU A 306 -15.30 13.09 9.05
C LEU A 306 -15.15 14.51 9.62
N ARG A 307 -16.01 15.42 9.17
CA ARG A 307 -15.96 16.83 9.60
C ARG A 307 -17.27 17.56 9.34
N LYS A 308 -17.64 18.42 10.27
CA LYS A 308 -18.63 19.51 10.09
C LYS A 308 -17.91 20.85 10.16
N PHE A 309 -18.28 21.77 9.28
CA PHE A 309 -17.71 23.11 9.26
C PHE A 309 -18.70 24.11 9.83
N GLU A 310 -18.24 25.00 10.72
CA GLU A 310 -19.07 26.07 11.28
C GLU A 310 -19.42 27.14 10.23
N LYS A 311 -18.59 27.25 9.19
CA LYS A 311 -18.79 28.13 8.02
C LYS A 311 -18.48 27.35 6.74
N PRO A 312 -19.20 27.59 5.63
CA PRO A 312 -18.91 26.95 4.35
C PRO A 312 -17.45 27.19 3.91
N ILE A 313 -16.78 26.15 3.42
CA ILE A 313 -15.39 26.21 2.92
C ILE A 313 -15.36 25.82 1.44
N THR A 314 -14.80 26.66 0.59
CA THR A 314 -14.76 26.45 -0.86
C THR A 314 -13.69 25.46 -1.33
N ALA A 315 -12.62 25.26 -0.56
CA ALA A 315 -11.59 24.25 -0.85
C ALA A 315 -10.92 23.74 0.42
N ILE A 316 -10.75 22.42 0.53
CA ILE A 316 -10.05 21.78 1.65
C ILE A 316 -9.34 20.50 1.23
N THR A 317 -8.18 20.26 1.85
CA THR A 317 -7.56 18.93 1.91
C THR A 317 -7.74 18.38 3.33
N PHE A 318 -8.29 17.18 3.44
CA PHE A 318 -8.64 16.56 4.71
C PHE A 318 -7.90 15.24 4.87
N ASP A 319 -7.26 15.08 6.03
CA ASP A 319 -6.51 13.89 6.45
C ASP A 319 -7.26 13.16 7.55
N TYR A 320 -7.41 11.84 7.40
CA TYR A 320 -8.07 10.98 8.38
C TYR A 320 -7.47 9.58 8.36
N THR A 321 -7.11 9.06 9.53
CA THR A 321 -6.71 7.66 9.67
C THR A 321 -7.94 6.87 10.10
N TRP A 322 -8.42 5.99 9.22
CA TRP A 322 -9.57 5.15 9.50
C TRP A 322 -9.12 3.87 10.22
N ASP A 323 -9.61 3.69 11.44
CA ASP A 323 -9.49 2.44 12.19
C ASP A 323 -10.60 1.47 11.77
N LEU A 324 -10.23 0.36 11.12
CA LEU A 324 -11.15 -0.68 10.64
C LEU A 324 -11.37 -1.81 11.67
N ASP A 325 -10.63 -1.85 12.78
CA ASP A 325 -10.81 -2.89 13.82
C ASP A 325 -12.24 -2.99 14.35
N PRO A 326 -12.94 -1.87 14.69
CA PRO A 326 -14.31 -1.91 15.21
C PRO A 326 -15.34 -2.49 14.24
N ILE A 327 -15.02 -2.50 12.94
CA ILE A 327 -15.91 -3.04 11.91
C ILE A 327 -15.96 -4.58 12.03
N GLY A 328 -14.91 -5.19 12.57
CA GLY A 328 -14.82 -6.62 12.80
C GLY A 328 -14.67 -7.41 11.50
N LEU A 329 -13.83 -6.93 10.59
CA LEU A 329 -13.56 -7.61 9.32
C LEU A 329 -13.05 -9.03 9.57
N LEU A 330 -13.57 -9.96 8.79
CA LEU A 330 -13.02 -11.29 8.66
C LEU A 330 -12.02 -11.30 7.50
N PRO A 331 -11.01 -12.19 7.53
CA PRO A 331 -10.12 -12.34 6.39
C PRO A 331 -10.91 -12.68 5.12
N ASP A 332 -10.41 -12.21 3.97
CA ASP A 332 -11.11 -12.16 2.66
C ASP A 332 -12.25 -11.13 2.54
N ASP A 333 -12.54 -10.35 3.58
CA ASP A 333 -13.50 -9.25 3.44
C ASP A 333 -12.93 -8.14 2.54
N VAL A 334 -13.81 -7.64 1.67
CA VAL A 334 -13.57 -6.53 0.78
C VAL A 334 -14.45 -5.37 1.23
N VAL A 335 -13.83 -4.25 1.60
CA VAL A 335 -14.52 -3.03 2.01
C VAL A 335 -14.51 -2.06 0.84
N ARG A 336 -15.69 -1.70 0.36
CA ARG A 336 -15.88 -0.64 -0.63
C ARG A 336 -16.22 0.64 0.12
N TYR A 337 -15.49 1.72 -0.14
CA TYR A 337 -15.69 2.98 0.58
C TYR A 337 -15.53 4.19 -0.33
N TRP A 338 -16.20 5.28 0.03
CA TRP A 338 -16.12 6.57 -0.66
C TRP A 338 -16.39 7.70 0.33
N VAL A 339 -15.97 8.92 -0.01
CA VAL A 339 -16.28 10.11 0.78
C VAL A 339 -17.38 10.90 0.09
N GLU A 340 -18.36 11.34 0.87
CA GLU A 340 -19.43 12.25 0.47
C GLU A 340 -19.21 13.62 1.13
N ALA A 341 -19.32 14.69 0.36
CA ALA A 341 -19.39 16.07 0.87
C ALA A 341 -20.73 16.69 0.52
N ARG A 342 -21.21 17.53 1.44
CA ARG A 342 -22.47 18.27 1.33
C ARG A 342 -22.16 19.75 1.21
N ASP A 343 -22.79 20.44 0.26
CA ASP A 343 -22.72 21.90 0.13
C ASP A 343 -23.66 22.64 1.11
N ALA A 344 -23.64 23.97 1.03
CA ALA A 344 -24.48 24.86 1.83
C ALA A 344 -25.89 25.07 1.25
N ASN A 345 -26.25 24.49 0.10
CA ASN A 345 -27.51 24.75 -0.57
C ASN A 345 -28.69 24.17 0.23
N ASP A 346 -29.57 25.05 0.69
CA ASP A 346 -30.78 24.70 1.44
C ASP A 346 -32.07 25.00 0.66
N VAL A 347 -31.96 25.54 -0.54
CA VAL A 347 -33.09 25.97 -1.38
C VAL A 347 -33.65 24.80 -2.19
N THR A 348 -32.80 24.13 -2.97
CA THR A 348 -33.19 22.94 -3.76
C THR A 348 -32.94 21.64 -3.00
N GLY A 349 -32.39 21.76 -1.79
CA GLY A 349 -31.74 20.68 -1.08
C GLY A 349 -30.24 20.71 -1.34
N PRO A 350 -29.44 20.14 -0.41
CA PRO A 350 -28.00 20.19 -0.51
C PRO A 350 -27.50 19.32 -1.65
N GLY A 351 -26.60 19.86 -2.46
CA GLY A 351 -25.81 19.09 -3.39
C GLY A 351 -24.86 18.16 -2.64
N ILE A 352 -24.78 16.92 -3.13
CA ILE A 352 -23.92 15.89 -2.57
C ILE A 352 -22.88 15.51 -3.62
N GLY A 353 -21.64 15.87 -3.35
CA GLY A 353 -20.47 15.41 -4.08
C GLY A 353 -19.98 14.08 -3.53
N ARG A 354 -19.45 13.20 -4.38
CA ARG A 354 -18.81 11.95 -3.96
C ARG A 354 -17.51 11.68 -4.69
N THR A 355 -16.56 11.03 -4.01
CA THR A 355 -15.37 10.46 -4.66
C THR A 355 -15.74 9.23 -5.50
N GLU A 356 -14.78 8.74 -6.29
CA GLU A 356 -14.83 7.36 -6.79
C GLU A 356 -14.81 6.36 -5.62
N VAL A 357 -15.32 5.15 -5.86
CA VAL A 357 -15.34 4.07 -4.86
C VAL A 357 -13.97 3.43 -4.81
N GLN A 358 -13.37 3.42 -3.62
CA GLN A 358 -12.14 2.72 -3.32
C GLN A 358 -12.41 1.35 -2.71
N ILE A 359 -11.41 0.48 -2.80
CA ILE A 359 -11.45 -0.88 -2.25
C ILE A 359 -10.31 -1.03 -1.25
N ALA A 360 -10.63 -1.59 -0.08
CA ALA A 360 -9.65 -2.09 0.88
C ALA A 360 -9.91 -3.57 1.12
N ARG A 361 -8.87 -4.41 1.04
CA ARG A 361 -8.97 -5.86 1.19
C ARG A 361 -8.16 -6.32 2.38
N MET A 362 -8.72 -7.23 3.17
CA MET A 362 -7.95 -7.96 4.15
C MET A 362 -7.22 -9.12 3.44
N PRO A 363 -5.86 -9.18 3.44
CA PRO A 363 -5.13 -10.25 2.78
C PRO A 363 -5.44 -11.60 3.42
N SER A 364 -5.52 -12.65 2.59
CA SER A 364 -5.64 -14.02 3.07
C SER A 364 -4.28 -14.63 3.38
N VAL A 365 -4.23 -15.66 4.24
CA VAL A 365 -3.02 -16.48 4.42
C VAL A 365 -2.57 -17.10 3.09
N GLU A 366 -3.49 -17.41 2.17
CA GLU A 366 -3.14 -17.89 0.84
C GLU A 366 -2.39 -16.84 0.00
N ASP A 367 -2.86 -15.59 -0.03
CA ASP A 367 -2.25 -14.49 -0.79
C ASP A 367 -0.83 -14.21 -0.31
N LEU A 368 -0.63 -14.22 1.02
CA LEU A 368 0.67 -13.95 1.62
C LEU A 368 1.73 -14.96 1.19
N TYR A 369 1.37 -16.23 1.10
CA TYR A 369 2.34 -17.30 0.83
C TYR A 369 2.53 -17.60 -0.67
N ALA A 370 1.66 -17.11 -1.55
CA ALA A 370 1.69 -17.43 -2.99
C ALA A 370 2.95 -16.92 -3.71
N GLU A 371 3.36 -15.68 -3.45
CA GLU A 371 4.56 -15.08 -4.06
C GLU A 371 5.86 -15.77 -3.60
N VAL A 372 5.89 -16.17 -2.32
CA VAL A 372 7.02 -16.88 -1.71
C VAL A 372 7.16 -18.28 -2.30
N GLU A 373 6.06 -19.02 -2.45
CA GLU A 373 6.04 -20.38 -3.03
C GLU A 373 6.53 -20.39 -4.49
N GLY A 374 6.07 -19.44 -5.30
CA GLY A 374 6.47 -19.33 -6.71
C GLY A 374 7.98 -19.12 -6.86
N THR A 375 8.52 -18.14 -6.14
CA THR A 375 9.95 -17.82 -6.20
C THR A 375 10.82 -18.98 -5.70
N GLN A 376 10.42 -19.68 -4.62
CA GLN A 376 11.21 -20.78 -4.08
C GLN A 376 11.33 -21.97 -5.05
N LYS A 377 10.28 -22.25 -5.81
CA LYS A 377 10.32 -23.30 -6.84
C LYS A 377 11.31 -22.97 -7.96
N GLU A 378 11.34 -21.71 -8.39
CA GLU A 378 12.34 -21.23 -9.37
C GLU A 378 13.77 -21.39 -8.83
N GLN A 379 13.99 -21.10 -7.54
CA GLN A 379 15.30 -21.30 -6.92
C GLN A 379 15.72 -22.77 -6.82
N GLU A 380 14.78 -23.68 -6.55
CA GLU A 380 15.08 -25.12 -6.54
C GLU A 380 15.51 -25.61 -7.94
N GLU A 381 14.77 -25.20 -8.98
CA GLU A 381 15.11 -25.55 -10.37
C GLU A 381 16.48 -24.99 -10.78
N ALA A 382 16.78 -23.75 -10.39
CA ALA A 382 18.08 -23.13 -10.62
C ALA A 382 19.22 -23.90 -9.93
N LEU A 383 19.04 -24.31 -8.67
CA LEU A 383 20.03 -25.12 -7.94
C LEU A 383 20.26 -26.48 -8.59
N ARG A 384 19.21 -27.15 -9.08
CA ARG A 384 19.34 -28.44 -9.78
C ARG A 384 20.13 -28.30 -11.08
N GLU A 385 19.91 -27.21 -11.82
CA GLU A 385 20.68 -26.92 -13.02
C GLU A 385 22.14 -26.57 -12.70
N MET A 386 22.40 -25.83 -11.62
CA MET A 386 23.75 -25.57 -11.11
C MET A 386 24.48 -26.87 -10.76
N LEU A 387 23.79 -27.79 -10.05
CA LEU A 387 24.34 -29.10 -9.69
C LEU A 387 24.69 -29.92 -10.94
N ARG A 388 23.79 -29.97 -11.93
CA ARG A 388 24.00 -30.71 -13.18
C ARG A 388 25.22 -30.19 -13.94
N ARG A 389 25.27 -28.88 -14.23
CA ARG A 389 26.39 -28.26 -14.95
C ARG A 389 27.70 -28.37 -14.19
N GLY A 390 27.67 -28.22 -12.88
CA GLY A 390 28.86 -28.34 -12.06
C GLY A 390 29.38 -29.79 -11.99
N SER A 391 28.49 -30.79 -12.04
CA SER A 391 28.86 -32.21 -12.16
C SER A 391 29.55 -32.48 -13.50
N GLU A 392 29.00 -31.95 -14.60
CA GLU A 392 29.62 -32.05 -15.92
C GLU A 392 31.03 -31.45 -15.93
N ALA A 393 31.22 -30.29 -15.29
CA ALA A 393 32.52 -29.67 -15.14
C ALA A 393 33.51 -30.53 -14.32
N ARG A 394 33.02 -31.15 -13.23
CA ARG A 394 33.79 -32.06 -12.38
C ARG A 394 34.24 -33.32 -13.14
N ASP A 395 33.37 -33.89 -13.97
CA ASP A 395 33.69 -35.09 -14.77
C ASP A 395 34.72 -34.79 -15.87
N VAL A 396 34.67 -33.60 -16.47
CA VAL A 396 35.71 -33.12 -17.41
C VAL A 396 37.07 -33.00 -16.72
N LEU A 397 37.12 -32.40 -15.52
CA LEU A 397 38.35 -32.29 -14.72
C LEU A 397 38.91 -33.69 -14.39
N GLU A 398 38.06 -34.62 -13.97
CA GLU A 398 38.45 -35.99 -13.65
C GLU A 398 39.05 -36.73 -14.85
N GLY A 399 38.37 -36.69 -16.01
CA GLY A 399 38.86 -37.34 -17.22
C GLY A 399 40.21 -36.79 -17.71
N ILE A 400 40.45 -35.50 -17.53
CA ILE A 400 41.72 -34.86 -17.86
C ILE A 400 42.84 -35.25 -16.88
N ILE A 401 42.55 -35.27 -15.58
CA ILE A 401 43.50 -35.70 -14.55
C ILE A 401 43.95 -37.14 -14.80
N GLU A 402 43.04 -38.05 -15.13
CA GLU A 402 43.38 -39.45 -15.43
C GLU A 402 44.31 -39.60 -16.63
N LYS A 403 44.09 -38.83 -17.71
CA LYS A 403 44.95 -38.83 -18.89
C LYS A 403 46.35 -38.31 -18.58
N LEU A 404 46.44 -37.21 -17.84
CA LEU A 404 47.72 -36.66 -17.41
C LEU A 404 48.50 -37.62 -16.51
N ARG A 405 47.82 -38.35 -15.61
CA ARG A 405 48.43 -39.41 -14.79
C ARG A 405 49.01 -40.56 -15.62
N LYS A 406 48.44 -40.85 -16.80
CA LYS A 406 48.98 -41.83 -17.77
C LYS A 406 50.15 -41.28 -18.60
N GLY A 407 50.55 -40.02 -18.39
CA GLY A 407 51.63 -39.36 -19.11
C GLY A 407 51.23 -38.86 -20.50
N GLU A 408 49.94 -38.79 -20.81
CA GLU A 408 49.43 -38.29 -22.09
C GLU A 408 49.48 -36.75 -22.16
N LYS A 409 49.76 -36.20 -23.36
CA LYS A 409 49.73 -34.75 -23.58
C LYS A 409 48.34 -34.30 -23.98
N LEU A 410 47.89 -33.17 -23.42
CA LEU A 410 46.60 -32.57 -23.76
C LEU A 410 46.53 -32.10 -25.21
N THR A 411 45.48 -32.51 -25.89
CA THR A 411 45.07 -32.02 -27.22
C THR A 411 44.56 -30.58 -27.13
N TRP A 412 44.32 -29.95 -28.29
CA TRP A 412 43.69 -28.64 -28.34
C TRP A 412 42.22 -28.67 -27.90
N ALA A 413 41.50 -29.76 -28.23
CA ALA A 413 40.10 -29.94 -27.83
C ALA A 413 39.96 -30.01 -26.30
N GLU A 414 40.79 -30.79 -25.61
CA GLU A 414 40.75 -30.92 -24.14
C GLU A 414 41.14 -29.62 -23.42
N ARG A 415 42.03 -28.81 -24.02
CA ARG A 415 42.31 -27.47 -23.49
C ARG A 415 41.10 -26.55 -23.58
N LYS A 416 40.36 -26.63 -24.69
CA LYS A 416 39.11 -25.89 -24.86
C LYS A 416 38.03 -26.38 -23.88
N GLU A 417 37.98 -27.67 -23.57
CA GLU A 417 37.10 -28.22 -22.52
C GLU A 417 37.42 -27.64 -21.14
N LEU A 418 38.71 -27.49 -20.76
CA LEU A 418 39.08 -26.81 -19.51
C LEU A 418 38.75 -25.31 -19.51
N GLU A 419 38.90 -24.63 -20.64
CA GLU A 419 38.43 -23.25 -20.78
C GLU A 419 36.91 -23.15 -20.58
N GLN A 420 36.15 -24.12 -21.12
CA GLN A 420 34.71 -24.22 -20.89
C GLN A 420 34.39 -24.47 -19.42
N VAL A 421 35.12 -25.34 -18.71
CA VAL A 421 34.95 -25.55 -17.26
C VAL A 421 35.08 -24.23 -16.49
N ILE A 422 36.11 -23.42 -16.79
CA ILE A 422 36.30 -22.11 -16.13
C ILE A 422 35.14 -21.15 -16.45
N GLN A 423 34.68 -21.14 -17.71
CA GLN A 423 33.53 -20.31 -18.12
C GLN A 423 32.25 -20.75 -17.42
N THR A 424 31.96 -22.04 -17.42
CA THR A 424 30.82 -22.64 -16.72
C THR A 424 30.86 -22.27 -15.25
N GLN A 425 32.01 -22.38 -14.58
CA GLN A 425 32.13 -21.99 -13.18
C GLN A 425 31.77 -20.50 -12.97
N GLY A 426 32.25 -19.61 -13.84
CA GLY A 426 31.86 -18.19 -13.79
C GLY A 426 30.37 -17.94 -14.03
N GLU A 427 29.68 -18.76 -14.81
CA GLU A 427 28.22 -18.72 -14.96
C GLU A 427 27.50 -19.21 -13.70
N LEU A 428 27.97 -20.31 -13.10
CA LEU A 428 27.42 -20.86 -11.86
C LEU A 428 27.48 -19.83 -10.72
N GLU A 429 28.58 -19.09 -10.60
CA GLU A 429 28.73 -18.02 -9.60
C GLU A 429 27.72 -16.88 -9.82
N ARG A 430 27.52 -16.45 -11.07
CA ARG A 430 26.53 -15.41 -11.39
C ARG A 430 25.11 -15.86 -11.09
N MET A 431 24.79 -17.13 -11.36
CA MET A 431 23.48 -17.69 -11.00
C MET A 431 23.29 -17.65 -9.49
N GLY A 432 24.22 -18.17 -8.69
CA GLY A 432 24.12 -18.12 -7.22
C GLY A 432 23.95 -16.69 -6.67
N GLY A 433 24.71 -15.73 -7.20
CA GLY A 433 24.57 -14.31 -6.82
C GLY A 433 23.21 -13.70 -7.20
N LYS A 434 22.63 -14.12 -8.35
CA LYS A 434 21.29 -13.70 -8.75
C LYS A 434 20.23 -14.22 -7.78
N ILE A 435 20.31 -15.48 -7.38
CA ILE A 435 19.41 -16.09 -6.39
C ILE A 435 19.47 -15.33 -5.05
N ALA A 436 20.69 -15.02 -4.58
CA ALA A 436 20.88 -14.27 -3.33
C ALA A 436 20.25 -12.86 -3.38
N GLU A 437 20.32 -12.17 -4.52
CA GLU A 437 19.72 -10.85 -4.70
C GLU A 437 18.19 -10.91 -4.81
N GLU A 438 17.64 -11.93 -5.47
CA GLU A 438 16.19 -12.17 -5.53
C GLU A 438 15.61 -12.45 -4.14
N LEU A 439 16.28 -13.30 -3.34
CA LEU A 439 15.90 -13.55 -1.95
C LEU A 439 15.97 -12.28 -1.09
N LYS A 440 16.98 -11.43 -1.31
CA LYS A 440 17.11 -10.16 -0.58
C LYS A 440 15.91 -9.24 -0.83
N ARG A 441 15.49 -9.09 -2.09
CA ARG A 441 14.33 -8.27 -2.45
C ARG A 441 13.05 -8.82 -1.83
N MET A 442 12.85 -10.14 -1.91
CA MET A 442 11.72 -10.81 -1.27
C MET A 442 11.69 -10.55 0.25
N ILE A 443 12.84 -10.66 0.94
CA ILE A 443 12.92 -10.37 2.39
C ILE A 443 12.53 -8.90 2.67
N GLU A 444 12.99 -7.95 1.85
CA GLU A 444 12.64 -6.53 1.98
C GLU A 444 11.14 -6.28 1.79
N ASP A 445 10.50 -6.96 0.84
CA ASP A 445 9.06 -6.82 0.58
C ASP A 445 8.21 -7.51 1.66
N ILE A 446 8.63 -8.69 2.12
CA ILE A 446 8.03 -9.38 3.27
C ILE A 446 8.07 -8.51 4.54
N ARG A 447 9.19 -7.83 4.79
CA ARG A 447 9.36 -6.96 5.97
C ARG A 447 8.44 -5.74 5.97
N LYS A 448 8.04 -5.23 4.80
CA LYS A 448 7.13 -4.08 4.70
C LYS A 448 5.70 -4.43 5.09
N ASN A 449 5.31 -5.69 4.94
CA ASN A 449 3.92 -6.12 5.10
C ASN A 449 3.63 -6.72 6.49
N GLU A 450 4.60 -6.79 7.42
CA GLU A 450 4.52 -7.32 8.82
C GLU A 450 3.86 -8.71 9.05
N LEU A 451 3.33 -9.37 8.03
CA LEU A 451 2.47 -10.55 8.16
C LEU A 451 3.23 -11.90 8.33
N PHE A 452 4.57 -11.88 8.28
CA PHE A 452 5.43 -13.07 8.40
C PHE A 452 6.15 -13.17 9.76
N THR A 453 6.51 -14.40 10.18
CA THR A 453 7.24 -14.60 11.44
C THR A 453 8.69 -14.12 11.32
N VAL A 454 9.23 -13.55 12.42
CA VAL A 454 10.66 -13.18 12.53
C VAL A 454 11.57 -14.38 12.24
N GLU A 455 11.15 -15.58 12.63
CA GLU A 455 11.88 -16.83 12.39
C GLU A 455 11.98 -17.17 10.90
N MET A 456 10.90 -17.00 10.12
CA MET A 456 10.92 -17.23 8.67
C MET A 456 11.90 -16.27 7.98
N ILE A 457 11.88 -15.00 8.38
CA ILE A 457 12.82 -13.98 7.86
C ILE A 457 14.27 -14.37 8.16
N GLN A 458 14.56 -14.83 9.38
CA GLN A 458 15.91 -15.31 9.75
C GLN A 458 16.35 -16.50 8.90
N LYS A 459 15.47 -17.47 8.66
CA LYS A 459 15.78 -18.63 7.79
C LYS A 459 16.03 -18.23 6.34
N LEU A 460 15.25 -17.29 5.81
CA LEU A 460 15.47 -16.75 4.47
C LEU A 460 16.81 -16.00 4.38
N GLU A 461 17.21 -15.28 5.43
CA GLU A 461 18.52 -14.63 5.50
C GLU A 461 19.68 -15.61 5.57
N GLU A 462 19.54 -16.69 6.34
CA GLU A 462 20.52 -17.78 6.40
C GLU A 462 20.63 -18.48 5.04
N MET A 463 19.51 -18.79 4.38
CA MET A 463 19.51 -19.31 3.01
C MET A 463 20.22 -18.38 2.04
N ARG A 464 19.92 -17.08 2.08
CA ARG A 464 20.60 -16.06 1.28
C ARG A 464 22.12 -16.09 1.48
N ARG A 465 22.60 -16.23 2.73
CA ARG A 465 24.03 -16.39 3.02
C ARG A 465 24.60 -17.67 2.43
N LEU A 466 23.87 -18.79 2.52
CA LEU A 466 24.30 -20.04 1.88
C LEU A 466 24.50 -19.86 0.37
N PHE A 467 23.61 -19.15 -0.32
CA PHE A 467 23.76 -18.85 -1.75
C PHE A 467 24.96 -17.93 -2.06
N GLU A 468 25.25 -16.95 -1.19
CA GLU A 468 26.48 -16.14 -1.31
C GLU A 468 27.74 -17.00 -1.12
N GLU A 469 27.70 -17.94 -0.18
CA GLU A 469 28.79 -18.84 0.17
C GLU A 469 28.97 -20.04 -0.78
N VAL A 470 27.99 -20.33 -1.65
CA VAL A 470 28.12 -21.37 -2.68
C VAL A 470 29.36 -21.09 -3.53
N ALA A 471 29.69 -19.83 -3.85
CA ALA A 471 30.92 -19.46 -4.56
C ALA A 471 32.10 -19.18 -3.60
N SER A 472 32.73 -20.24 -3.09
CA SER A 472 33.85 -20.12 -2.14
C SER A 472 35.06 -19.38 -2.73
N GLN A 473 35.81 -18.69 -1.87
CA GLN A 473 37.02 -17.96 -2.27
C GLN A 473 38.13 -18.91 -2.74
N GLU A 474 38.16 -20.10 -2.16
CA GLU A 474 39.07 -21.19 -2.46
C GLU A 474 38.85 -21.71 -3.88
N LEU A 475 37.59 -21.91 -4.30
CA LEU A 475 37.25 -22.32 -5.66
C LEU A 475 37.64 -21.26 -6.68
N LYS A 476 37.39 -19.98 -6.39
CA LYS A 476 37.82 -18.85 -7.24
C LYS A 476 39.33 -18.84 -7.43
N GLU A 477 40.08 -19.07 -6.36
CA GLU A 477 41.54 -19.13 -6.43
C GLU A 477 42.03 -20.36 -7.21
N ALA A 478 41.42 -21.52 -7.02
CA ALA A 478 41.72 -22.75 -7.76
C ALA A 478 41.48 -22.57 -9.26
N MET A 479 40.33 -21.98 -9.64
CA MET A 479 40.01 -21.69 -11.05
C MET A 479 40.94 -20.64 -11.66
N ARG A 480 41.37 -19.63 -10.88
CA ARG A 480 42.39 -18.67 -11.33
C ARG A 480 43.73 -19.35 -11.59
N LYS A 481 44.20 -20.19 -10.66
CA LYS A 481 45.44 -20.97 -10.82
C LYS A 481 45.37 -21.90 -12.04
N LEU A 482 44.21 -22.52 -12.26
CA LEU A 482 43.96 -23.35 -13.44
C LEU A 482 44.01 -22.52 -14.75
N SER A 483 43.40 -21.33 -14.76
CA SER A 483 43.46 -20.40 -15.89
C SER A 483 44.89 -19.99 -16.23
N GLU A 484 45.70 -19.65 -15.21
CA GLU A 484 47.12 -19.31 -15.40
C GLU A 484 47.94 -20.51 -15.91
N ALA A 485 47.65 -21.72 -15.42
CA ALA A 485 48.30 -22.96 -15.85
C ALA A 485 48.04 -23.25 -17.34
N LEU A 486 46.80 -23.03 -17.79
CA LEU A 486 46.40 -23.16 -19.20
C LEU A 486 47.15 -22.18 -20.11
N GLN A 487 47.30 -20.93 -19.69
CA GLN A 487 48.01 -19.90 -20.45
C GLN A 487 49.52 -20.18 -20.56
N LYS A 488 50.14 -20.70 -19.50
CA LYS A 488 51.58 -21.01 -19.45
C LYS A 488 51.94 -22.30 -20.20
N LEU A 489 50.96 -23.03 -20.73
CA LEU A 489 51.12 -24.28 -21.49
C LEU A 489 51.88 -25.40 -20.74
N ASN A 490 51.91 -25.36 -19.40
CA ASN A 490 52.64 -26.32 -18.57
C ASN A 490 51.73 -27.03 -17.55
N LEU A 491 50.66 -27.67 -18.03
CA LEU A 491 49.73 -28.42 -17.18
C LEU A 491 50.29 -29.74 -16.64
N SER A 492 51.24 -30.37 -17.34
CA SER A 492 51.84 -31.65 -16.92
C SER A 492 52.63 -31.50 -15.61
N ASP A 493 53.32 -30.38 -15.41
CA ASP A 493 54.04 -30.07 -14.16
C ASP A 493 53.11 -29.50 -13.06
N GLN A 494 51.83 -29.27 -13.39
CA GLN A 494 50.84 -28.64 -12.52
C GLN A 494 49.59 -29.52 -12.31
N LEU A 495 49.76 -30.85 -12.35
CA LEU A 495 48.71 -31.83 -12.02
C LEU A 495 48.02 -31.51 -10.68
N ARG A 496 48.80 -31.04 -9.71
CA ARG A 496 48.31 -30.62 -8.39
C ARG A 496 47.27 -29.49 -8.47
N ASN A 497 47.42 -28.51 -9.36
CA ASN A 497 46.44 -27.42 -9.49
C ASN A 497 45.11 -27.91 -10.06
N LEU A 498 45.14 -28.93 -10.94
CA LEU A 498 43.93 -29.58 -11.46
C LEU A 498 43.25 -30.42 -10.39
N GLU A 499 44.02 -31.15 -9.59
CA GLU A 499 43.51 -31.92 -8.45
C GLU A 499 42.87 -31.00 -7.40
N ASP A 500 43.51 -29.87 -7.07
CA ASP A 500 42.96 -28.84 -6.19
C ASP A 500 41.65 -28.28 -6.77
N ALA A 501 41.60 -27.97 -8.07
CA ALA A 501 40.39 -27.50 -8.74
C ALA A 501 39.25 -28.54 -8.71
N LYS A 502 39.56 -29.82 -8.92
CA LYS A 502 38.58 -30.92 -8.83
C LYS A 502 38.01 -31.04 -7.42
N LEU A 503 38.87 -31.01 -6.40
CA LEU A 503 38.44 -31.11 -4.99
C LEU A 503 37.53 -29.93 -4.61
N ASN A 504 37.93 -28.70 -4.93
CA ASN A 504 37.10 -27.52 -4.67
C ASN A 504 35.77 -27.58 -5.44
N GLN A 505 35.77 -28.13 -6.66
CA GLN A 505 34.54 -28.35 -7.43
C GLN A 505 33.62 -29.38 -6.75
N GLU A 506 34.16 -30.46 -6.20
CA GLU A 506 33.38 -31.46 -5.45
C GLU A 506 32.78 -30.87 -4.17
N GLU A 507 33.52 -30.02 -3.45
CA GLU A 507 33.01 -29.29 -2.28
C GLU A 507 31.89 -28.31 -2.66
N PHE A 508 32.03 -27.62 -3.79
CA PHE A 508 31.00 -26.75 -4.35
C PHE A 508 29.70 -27.50 -4.66
N LEU A 509 29.79 -28.65 -5.32
CA LEU A 509 28.62 -29.51 -5.61
C LEU A 509 27.95 -29.97 -4.33
N LYS A 510 28.74 -30.42 -3.36
CA LYS A 510 28.25 -30.81 -2.04
C LYS A 510 27.50 -29.65 -1.36
N ARG A 511 28.04 -28.42 -1.37
CA ARG A 511 27.33 -27.24 -0.84
C ARG A 511 25.98 -27.01 -1.50
N ILE A 512 25.90 -27.14 -2.83
CA ILE A 512 24.64 -27.05 -3.57
C ILE A 512 23.66 -28.16 -3.15
N GLU A 513 24.10 -29.41 -3.09
CA GLU A 513 23.27 -30.54 -2.64
C GLU A 513 22.72 -30.29 -1.24
N ARG A 514 23.57 -29.84 -0.30
CA ARG A 514 23.14 -29.46 1.05
C ARG A 514 22.10 -28.35 1.01
N THR A 515 22.32 -27.30 0.23
CA THR A 515 21.36 -26.19 0.12
C THR A 515 20.03 -26.66 -0.48
N ILE A 516 20.04 -27.58 -1.45
CA ILE A 516 18.83 -28.21 -1.99
C ILE A 516 18.08 -28.98 -0.87
N GLU A 517 18.79 -29.78 -0.06
CA GLU A 517 18.16 -30.55 1.02
C GLU A 517 17.57 -29.65 2.11
N LEU A 518 18.27 -28.58 2.48
CA LEU A 518 17.76 -27.58 3.42
C LEU A 518 16.55 -26.83 2.84
N LEU A 519 16.58 -26.46 1.55
CA LEU A 519 15.47 -25.81 0.87
C LEU A 519 14.22 -26.70 0.86
N LYS A 520 14.36 -28.00 0.56
CA LYS A 520 13.24 -28.96 0.59
C LYS A 520 12.61 -29.07 1.97
N ARG A 521 13.43 -29.16 3.02
CA ARG A 521 12.93 -29.19 4.40
C ARG A 521 12.20 -27.90 4.77
N MET A 522 12.77 -26.75 4.38
CA MET A 522 12.15 -25.44 4.60
C MET A 522 10.81 -25.30 3.86
N LEU A 523 10.72 -25.76 2.61
CA LEU A 523 9.48 -25.79 1.83
C LEU A 523 8.38 -26.59 2.53
N VAL A 524 8.72 -27.79 3.00
CA VAL A 524 7.80 -28.62 3.79
C VAL A 524 7.37 -27.91 5.07
N GLN A 525 8.32 -27.35 5.82
CA GLN A 525 8.01 -26.61 7.05
C GLN A 525 7.08 -25.43 6.76
N GLN A 526 7.36 -24.65 5.72
CA GLN A 526 6.56 -23.49 5.31
C GLN A 526 5.15 -23.88 4.87
N LYS A 527 4.99 -25.00 4.14
CA LYS A 527 3.65 -25.52 3.79
C LYS A 527 2.84 -25.92 5.02
N VAL A 528 3.47 -26.56 6.01
CA VAL A 528 2.83 -26.88 7.31
C VAL A 528 2.55 -25.60 8.11
N GLU A 529 3.44 -24.60 8.06
CA GLU A 529 3.24 -23.32 8.72
C GLU A 529 2.05 -22.56 8.15
N LYS A 530 1.90 -22.54 6.82
CA LYS A 530 0.72 -22.02 6.13
C LYS A 530 -0.56 -22.73 6.57
N ALA A 531 -0.55 -24.06 6.63
CA ALA A 531 -1.69 -24.83 7.14
C ALA A 531 -2.00 -24.47 8.61
N ALA A 532 -0.99 -24.34 9.46
CA ALA A 532 -1.17 -24.00 10.86
C ALA A 532 -1.71 -22.57 11.04
N ARG A 533 -1.23 -21.60 10.25
CA ARG A 533 -1.75 -20.23 10.24
C ARG A 533 -3.19 -20.18 9.76
N LEU A 534 -3.52 -20.87 8.68
CA LEU A 534 -4.90 -20.95 8.20
C LEU A 534 -5.82 -21.59 9.25
N ALA A 535 -5.39 -22.68 9.89
CA ALA A 535 -6.14 -23.30 10.99
C ALA A 535 -6.29 -22.36 12.20
N LYS A 536 -5.27 -21.54 12.50
CA LYS A 536 -5.30 -20.56 13.59
C LYS A 536 -6.24 -19.39 13.29
N GLU A 537 -6.19 -18.87 12.08
CA GLU A 537 -7.10 -17.83 11.59
C GLU A 537 -8.56 -18.32 11.63
N MET A 538 -8.79 -19.56 11.19
CA MET A 538 -10.09 -20.24 11.30
C MET A 538 -10.53 -20.36 12.77
N GLU A 539 -9.63 -20.75 13.68
CA GLU A 539 -9.91 -20.83 15.12
C GLU A 539 -10.34 -19.46 15.68
N GLU A 540 -9.64 -18.40 15.32
CA GLU A 540 -9.93 -17.03 15.78
C GLU A 540 -11.24 -16.50 15.19
N THR A 541 -11.49 -16.74 13.90
CA THR A 541 -12.75 -16.41 13.23
C THR A 541 -13.92 -17.11 13.91
N GLN A 542 -13.80 -18.42 14.16
CA GLN A 542 -14.86 -19.19 14.81
C GLN A 542 -15.10 -18.75 16.26
N ARG A 543 -14.03 -18.35 16.98
CA ARG A 543 -14.15 -17.75 18.31
C ARG A 543 -14.92 -16.43 18.25
N LYS A 544 -14.62 -15.55 17.29
CA LYS A 544 -15.33 -14.29 17.08
C LYS A 544 -16.82 -14.53 16.79
N ILE A 545 -17.15 -15.47 15.89
CA ILE A 545 -18.53 -15.85 15.58
C ILE A 545 -19.27 -16.31 16.84
N LEU A 546 -18.66 -17.18 17.64
CA LEU A 546 -19.26 -17.66 18.89
C LEU A 546 -19.48 -16.56 19.92
N SER A 547 -18.53 -15.64 20.10
CA SER A 547 -18.71 -14.49 21.01
C SER A 547 -19.84 -13.58 20.55
N SER A 548 -19.89 -13.24 19.25
CA SER A 548 -20.95 -12.40 18.69
C SER A 548 -22.33 -13.06 18.80
N LEU A 549 -22.40 -14.37 18.58
CA LEU A 549 -23.63 -15.15 18.74
C LEU A 549 -24.13 -15.13 20.20
N GLN A 550 -23.22 -15.29 21.17
CA GLN A 550 -23.56 -15.21 22.60
C GLN A 550 -24.03 -13.82 23.01
N GLU A 551 -23.40 -12.76 22.53
CA GLU A 551 -23.81 -11.37 22.76
C GLU A 551 -25.19 -11.05 22.16
N MET A 552 -25.47 -11.55 20.95
CA MET A 552 -26.78 -11.42 20.31
C MET A 552 -27.88 -12.09 21.12
N ILE A 553 -27.62 -13.30 21.65
CA ILE A 553 -28.57 -14.01 22.52
C ILE A 553 -28.80 -13.24 23.82
N ALA A 554 -27.72 -12.73 24.44
CA ALA A 554 -27.82 -11.96 25.68
C ALA A 554 -28.57 -10.63 25.49
N SER A 555 -28.41 -9.98 24.34
CA SER A 555 -29.06 -8.70 24.01
C SER A 555 -30.43 -8.84 23.35
N GLY A 556 -30.83 -10.04 22.94
CA GLY A 556 -32.07 -10.31 22.21
C GLY A 556 -32.11 -9.75 20.78
N LYS A 557 -30.98 -9.25 20.26
CA LYS A 557 -30.86 -8.69 18.90
C LYS A 557 -30.66 -9.79 17.88
N LYS A 558 -31.33 -9.68 16.72
CA LYS A 558 -31.22 -10.63 15.59
C LYS A 558 -30.52 -10.04 14.36
N GLU A 559 -30.26 -8.73 14.37
CA GLU A 559 -29.52 -8.04 13.31
C GLU A 559 -28.06 -8.51 13.32
N GLY A 560 -27.55 -8.95 12.16
CA GLY A 560 -26.19 -9.48 12.00
C GLY A 560 -26.10 -11.02 11.90
N LEU A 561 -27.18 -11.77 12.16
CA LEU A 561 -27.16 -13.25 12.06
C LEU A 561 -26.86 -13.77 10.66
N GLU A 562 -27.29 -13.06 9.61
CA GLU A 562 -26.99 -13.40 8.22
C GLU A 562 -25.47 -13.30 7.94
N GLU A 563 -24.76 -12.40 8.62
CA GLU A 563 -23.31 -12.24 8.45
C GLU A 563 -22.56 -13.35 9.15
N LEU A 564 -22.96 -13.68 10.38
CA LEU A 564 -22.39 -14.83 11.10
C LEU A 564 -22.63 -16.12 10.32
N ALA A 565 -23.81 -16.28 9.71
CA ALA A 565 -24.10 -17.43 8.85
C ALA A 565 -23.19 -17.49 7.62
N ARG A 566 -22.92 -16.35 6.97
CA ARG A 566 -21.96 -16.27 5.85
C ARG A 566 -20.53 -16.56 6.32
N GLY A 567 -20.15 -16.10 7.51
CA GLY A 567 -18.88 -16.46 8.15
C GLY A 567 -18.71 -17.97 8.26
N GLU A 568 -19.72 -18.67 8.81
CA GLU A 568 -19.74 -20.14 8.89
C GLU A 568 -19.66 -20.83 7.52
N GLU A 569 -20.30 -20.27 6.48
CA GLU A 569 -20.19 -20.80 5.10
C GLU A 569 -18.80 -20.61 4.50
N ARG A 570 -18.17 -19.44 4.71
CA ARG A 570 -16.78 -19.21 4.28
C ARG A 570 -15.83 -20.17 5.00
N MET A 571 -16.10 -20.48 6.27
CA MET A 571 -15.33 -21.45 7.03
C MET A 571 -15.37 -22.87 6.43
N VAL A 572 -16.48 -23.27 5.78
CA VAL A 572 -16.53 -24.52 5.00
C VAL A 572 -15.57 -24.47 3.81
N GLY A 573 -15.54 -23.34 3.08
CA GLY A 573 -14.57 -23.11 2.01
C GLY A 573 -13.12 -23.18 2.50
N LYS A 574 -12.81 -22.47 3.60
CA LYS A 574 -11.49 -22.46 4.24
C LYS A 574 -11.07 -23.83 4.76
N LEU A 575 -12.00 -24.64 5.27
CA LEU A 575 -11.72 -26.03 5.64
C LEU A 575 -11.30 -26.87 4.42
N GLY A 576 -11.92 -26.63 3.27
CA GLY A 576 -11.52 -27.22 1.99
C GLY A 576 -10.10 -26.80 1.57
N SER A 577 -9.76 -25.52 1.66
CA SER A 577 -8.39 -25.01 1.41
C SER A 577 -7.38 -25.60 2.40
N LEU A 578 -7.70 -25.63 3.69
CA LEU A 578 -6.86 -26.20 4.75
C LEU A 578 -6.58 -27.68 4.50
N ARG A 579 -7.60 -28.45 4.12
CA ARG A 579 -7.43 -29.86 3.75
C ARG A 579 -6.45 -30.00 2.58
N LYS A 580 -6.62 -29.23 1.51
CA LYS A 580 -5.71 -29.25 0.36
C LYS A 580 -4.28 -28.88 0.76
N GLN A 581 -4.12 -27.91 1.65
CA GLN A 581 -2.80 -27.48 2.11
C GLN A 581 -2.11 -28.55 2.97
N ILE A 582 -2.85 -29.22 3.86
CA ILE A 582 -2.32 -30.34 4.65
C ILE A 582 -1.98 -31.52 3.74
N GLU A 583 -2.84 -31.83 2.75
CA GLU A 583 -2.62 -32.89 1.76
C GLU A 583 -1.36 -32.61 0.92
N SER A 584 -1.23 -31.40 0.37
CA SER A 584 -0.03 -30.98 -0.36
C SER A 584 1.23 -31.01 0.51
N SER A 585 1.13 -30.64 1.79
CA SER A 585 2.25 -30.74 2.73
C SER A 585 2.68 -32.19 2.92
N LEU A 586 1.72 -33.11 3.09
CA LEU A 586 1.98 -34.54 3.27
C LEU A 586 2.56 -35.19 2.00
N GLU A 587 2.07 -34.81 0.82
CA GLU A 587 2.61 -35.25 -0.46
C GLU A 587 4.07 -34.79 -0.63
N GLU A 588 4.35 -33.51 -0.36
CA GLU A 588 5.71 -32.97 -0.43
C GLU A 588 6.65 -33.65 0.57
N MET A 589 6.19 -33.87 1.81
CA MET A 589 6.94 -34.62 2.83
C MET A 589 7.35 -36.00 2.34
N ARG A 590 6.42 -36.74 1.70
CA ARG A 590 6.68 -38.07 1.15
C ARG A 590 7.59 -38.02 -0.08
N ALA A 591 7.37 -37.08 -1.00
CA ALA A 591 8.14 -36.94 -2.22
C ALA A 591 9.61 -36.58 -1.94
N GLN A 592 9.84 -35.69 -0.98
CA GLN A 592 11.17 -35.21 -0.61
C GLN A 592 11.81 -36.02 0.53
N ASN A 593 11.12 -37.02 1.07
CA ASN A 593 11.53 -37.78 2.27
C ASN A 593 11.92 -36.86 3.45
N ALA A 594 11.19 -35.74 3.60
CA ALA A 594 11.42 -34.75 4.64
C ALA A 594 10.53 -35.04 5.86
N TYR A 595 11.13 -35.07 7.04
CA TYR A 595 10.47 -35.38 8.32
C TYR A 595 9.62 -36.67 8.29
N PRO A 596 10.18 -37.82 7.87
CA PRO A 596 9.44 -39.08 7.76
C PRO A 596 8.79 -39.54 9.07
N GLU A 597 9.37 -39.16 10.21
CA GLU A 597 8.83 -39.42 11.54
C GLU A 597 7.56 -38.61 11.88
N LEU A 598 7.28 -37.53 11.15
CA LEU A 598 6.13 -36.66 11.36
C LEU A 598 4.99 -36.92 10.37
N THR A 599 5.20 -37.71 9.31
CA THR A 599 4.17 -37.96 8.29
C THR A 599 2.90 -38.58 8.87
N GLY A 600 3.03 -39.46 9.86
CA GLY A 600 1.88 -40.06 10.55
C GLY A 600 1.08 -39.06 11.38
N ALA A 601 1.74 -38.05 11.96
CA ALA A 601 1.07 -36.98 12.69
C ALA A 601 0.28 -36.08 11.73
N VAL A 602 0.89 -35.66 10.61
CA VAL A 602 0.23 -34.86 9.56
C VAL A 602 -0.95 -35.61 8.95
N GLU A 603 -0.82 -36.92 8.71
CA GLU A 603 -1.91 -37.77 8.20
C GLU A 603 -3.09 -37.87 9.18
N SER A 604 -2.81 -37.90 10.49
CA SER A 604 -3.86 -37.83 11.52
C SER A 604 -4.62 -36.50 11.45
N VAL A 605 -3.91 -35.38 11.33
CA VAL A 605 -4.53 -34.06 11.17
C VAL A 605 -5.37 -34.00 9.89
N LEU A 606 -4.85 -34.53 8.78
CA LEU A 606 -5.58 -34.57 7.51
C LEU A 606 -6.90 -35.33 7.65
N LYS A 607 -6.89 -36.45 8.38
CA LYS A 607 -8.10 -37.24 8.64
C LYS A 607 -9.13 -36.49 9.48
N GLU A 608 -8.68 -35.74 10.49
CA GLU A 608 -9.54 -34.92 11.33
C GLU A 608 -10.14 -33.74 10.54
N ALA A 609 -9.32 -33.04 9.76
CA ALA A 609 -9.74 -31.95 8.87
C ALA A 609 -10.68 -32.44 7.75
N SER A 610 -10.52 -33.69 7.30
CA SER A 610 -11.39 -34.31 6.28
C SER A 610 -12.66 -34.96 6.87
N SER A 611 -12.94 -34.75 8.17
CA SER A 611 -14.12 -35.35 8.79
C SER A 611 -15.41 -34.67 8.30
N ALA A 612 -16.33 -35.49 7.77
CA ALA A 612 -17.64 -35.01 7.34
C ALA A 612 -18.47 -34.39 8.49
N GLU A 613 -18.13 -34.72 9.74
CA GLU A 613 -18.79 -34.15 10.91
C GLU A 613 -18.45 -32.67 11.07
N LEU A 614 -17.18 -32.26 10.89
CA LEU A 614 -16.78 -30.86 11.06
C LEU A 614 -17.48 -29.93 10.03
N GLU A 615 -17.48 -30.34 8.76
CA GLU A 615 -18.19 -29.62 7.68
C GLU A 615 -19.69 -29.54 7.95
N LYS A 616 -20.29 -30.63 8.43
CA LYS A 616 -21.71 -30.68 8.81
C LYS A 616 -22.02 -29.73 9.97
N GLN A 617 -21.16 -29.62 10.98
CA GLN A 617 -21.37 -28.73 12.12
C GLN A 617 -21.34 -27.24 11.70
N LEU A 618 -20.37 -26.85 10.86
CA LEU A 618 -20.31 -25.49 10.27
C LEU A 618 -21.57 -25.20 9.43
N GLY A 619 -21.98 -26.12 8.56
CA GLY A 619 -23.18 -25.96 7.75
C GLY A 619 -24.48 -25.89 8.56
N GLN A 620 -24.59 -26.67 9.65
CA GLN A 620 -25.73 -26.61 10.56
C GLN A 620 -25.77 -25.29 11.33
N ALA A 621 -24.63 -24.79 11.80
CA ALA A 621 -24.52 -23.49 12.44
C ALA A 621 -25.02 -22.37 11.50
N ALA A 622 -24.52 -22.34 10.26
CA ALA A 622 -24.95 -21.41 9.23
C ALA A 622 -26.47 -21.46 8.97
N GLN A 623 -27.03 -22.67 8.81
CA GLN A 623 -28.45 -22.87 8.54
C GLN A 623 -29.33 -22.39 9.71
N MET A 624 -28.91 -22.63 10.96
CA MET A 624 -29.63 -22.17 12.15
C MET A 624 -29.60 -20.64 12.28
N MET A 625 -28.46 -20.02 11.98
CA MET A 625 -28.31 -18.55 11.97
C MET A 625 -29.19 -17.90 10.90
N ARG A 626 -29.19 -18.41 9.65
CA ARG A 626 -30.13 -17.97 8.60
C ARG A 626 -31.59 -18.16 9.00
N GLY A 627 -31.88 -19.27 9.68
CA GLY A 627 -33.20 -19.56 10.24
C GLY A 627 -33.63 -18.66 11.38
N SER A 628 -32.84 -17.63 11.75
CA SER A 628 -33.10 -16.70 12.86
C SER A 628 -33.23 -17.40 14.22
N LYS A 629 -32.48 -18.50 14.43
CA LYS A 629 -32.44 -19.33 15.63
C LYS A 629 -31.02 -19.35 16.26
N PRO A 630 -30.60 -18.27 16.91
CA PRO A 630 -29.23 -18.17 17.43
C PRO A 630 -28.91 -19.19 18.53
N GLU A 631 -29.89 -19.57 19.37
CA GLU A 631 -29.69 -20.55 20.45
C GLU A 631 -29.37 -21.95 19.91
N GLY A 632 -29.96 -22.31 18.77
CA GLY A 632 -29.72 -23.58 18.09
C GLY A 632 -28.37 -23.64 17.38
N ALA A 633 -27.77 -22.49 17.06
CA ALA A 633 -26.49 -22.39 16.37
C ALA A 633 -25.28 -22.56 17.31
N ILE A 634 -25.41 -22.26 18.63
CA ILE A 634 -24.32 -22.33 19.61
C ILE A 634 -23.68 -23.73 19.65
N GLY A 635 -24.51 -24.79 19.67
CA GLY A 635 -24.03 -26.16 19.80
C GLY A 635 -23.11 -26.54 18.62
N PRO A 636 -23.62 -26.49 17.38
CA PRO A 636 -22.83 -26.76 16.19
C PRO A 636 -21.60 -25.87 16.03
N ALA A 637 -21.74 -24.55 16.20
CA ALA A 637 -20.63 -23.62 16.11
C ALA A 637 -19.54 -23.91 17.16
N GLY A 638 -19.94 -24.33 18.37
CA GLY A 638 -19.03 -24.72 19.46
C GLY A 638 -18.32 -26.05 19.23
N GLU A 639 -18.98 -27.01 18.59
CA GLU A 639 -18.36 -28.27 18.14
C GLU A 639 -17.35 -28.01 17.02
N ALA A 640 -17.70 -27.19 16.05
CA ALA A 640 -16.80 -26.79 14.97
C ALA A 640 -15.55 -26.09 15.52
N MET A 641 -15.72 -25.16 16.46
CA MET A 641 -14.62 -24.50 17.15
C MET A 641 -13.67 -25.49 17.83
N ARG A 642 -14.19 -26.51 18.51
CA ARG A 642 -13.35 -27.53 19.15
C ARG A 642 -12.56 -28.35 18.13
N GLY A 643 -13.17 -28.72 17.02
CA GLY A 643 -12.49 -29.44 15.94
C GLY A 643 -11.37 -28.60 15.30
N ILE A 644 -11.67 -27.35 14.94
CA ILE A 644 -10.70 -26.42 14.36
C ILE A 644 -9.55 -26.13 15.35
N ALA A 645 -9.85 -25.88 16.62
CA ALA A 645 -8.84 -25.68 17.66
C ALA A 645 -7.97 -26.93 17.87
N GLY A 646 -8.53 -28.14 17.73
CA GLY A 646 -7.81 -29.40 17.74
C GLY A 646 -6.79 -29.49 16.61
N ILE A 647 -7.23 -29.22 15.38
CA ILE A 647 -6.38 -29.17 14.18
C ILE A 647 -5.27 -28.12 14.33
N SER A 648 -5.63 -26.89 14.72
CA SER A 648 -4.70 -25.77 14.98
C SER A 648 -3.62 -26.18 15.98
N SER A 649 -4.01 -26.74 17.13
CA SER A 649 -3.09 -27.21 18.17
C SER A 649 -2.17 -28.35 17.71
N GLN A 650 -2.70 -29.32 16.96
CA GLN A 650 -1.89 -30.42 16.42
C GLN A 650 -0.88 -29.92 15.38
N LEU A 651 -1.27 -29.04 14.47
CA LEU A 651 -0.37 -28.42 13.49
C LEU A 651 0.71 -27.58 14.17
N GLN A 652 0.36 -26.80 15.19
CA GLN A 652 1.34 -26.09 16.02
C GLN A 652 2.31 -27.05 16.71
N GLY A 653 1.81 -28.16 17.26
CA GLY A 653 2.66 -29.20 17.84
C GLY A 653 3.59 -29.88 16.84
N ILE A 654 3.15 -30.04 15.58
CA ILE A 654 3.99 -30.54 14.48
C ILE A 654 5.08 -29.52 14.13
N LEU A 655 4.75 -28.23 14.03
CA LEU A 655 5.75 -27.17 13.82
C LEU A 655 6.74 -27.08 14.97
N GLU A 656 6.27 -27.19 16.21
CA GLU A 656 7.14 -27.27 17.39
C GLU A 656 8.03 -28.51 17.34
N ALA A 657 7.53 -29.66 16.87
CA ALA A 657 8.36 -30.85 16.69
C ALA A 657 9.42 -30.65 15.60
N MET A 658 9.06 -30.00 14.48
CA MET A 658 9.99 -29.57 13.42
C MET A 658 11.02 -28.53 13.90
N ARG A 659 10.77 -27.84 15.02
CA ARG A 659 11.67 -26.84 15.63
C ARG A 659 12.52 -27.41 16.78
N GLY A 660 11.92 -28.20 17.65
CA GLY A 660 12.43 -28.50 19.00
C GLY A 660 12.79 -29.96 19.25
N ARG A 661 12.30 -30.90 18.44
CA ARG A 661 12.71 -32.32 18.55
C ARG A 661 14.17 -32.50 18.12
N ASP A 662 14.60 -31.69 17.16
CA ASP A 662 15.95 -31.69 16.62
C ASP A 662 16.99 -31.23 17.64
N ALA A 663 16.76 -30.19 18.46
CA ALA A 663 17.81 -29.63 19.31
C ALA A 663 18.41 -30.62 20.34
N SER A 664 17.60 -31.44 21.01
CA SER A 664 18.09 -32.39 22.04
C SER A 664 18.75 -33.63 21.44
N GLU A 665 18.24 -34.12 20.33
CA GLU A 665 18.80 -35.27 19.60
C GLU A 665 20.07 -34.87 18.85
N LEU A 666 20.06 -33.69 18.20
CA LEU A 666 21.22 -33.05 17.59
C LEU A 666 22.33 -32.80 18.61
N ILE A 667 22.02 -32.26 19.80
CA ILE A 667 23.02 -32.08 20.86
C ILE A 667 23.65 -33.42 21.25
N LYS A 668 22.86 -34.50 21.40
CA LYS A 668 23.40 -35.83 21.73
C LYS A 668 24.27 -36.38 20.60
N GLU A 669 23.86 -36.18 19.36
CA GLU A 669 24.59 -36.69 18.21
C GLU A 669 25.91 -35.93 18.02
N ILE A 670 25.88 -34.60 18.13
CA ILE A 670 27.09 -33.76 18.13
C ILE A 670 27.98 -34.09 19.34
N ASP A 671 27.43 -34.28 20.54
CA ASP A 671 28.20 -34.69 21.72
C ASP A 671 28.87 -36.06 21.54
N SER A 672 28.19 -37.03 20.92
CA SER A 672 28.80 -38.33 20.56
C SER A 672 29.96 -38.13 19.59
N ILE A 673 29.74 -37.35 18.53
CA ILE A 673 30.74 -37.05 17.50
C ILE A 673 31.96 -36.33 18.11
N VAL A 674 31.74 -35.39 19.03
CA VAL A 674 32.80 -34.70 19.77
C VAL A 674 33.61 -35.68 20.62
N ASN A 675 32.95 -36.56 21.38
CA ASN A 675 33.62 -37.55 22.21
C ASN A 675 34.46 -38.54 21.37
N GLU A 676 33.91 -39.01 20.25
CA GLU A 676 34.59 -39.86 19.29
C GLU A 676 35.80 -39.14 18.66
N GLY A 677 35.61 -37.90 18.19
CA GLY A 677 36.69 -37.09 17.61
C GLY A 677 37.83 -36.81 18.58
N LEU A 678 37.52 -36.59 19.86
CA LEU A 678 38.53 -36.43 20.91
C LEU A 678 39.30 -37.70 21.23
N TYR A 679 38.62 -38.84 21.17
CA TYR A 679 39.28 -40.12 21.26
C TYR A 679 40.24 -40.32 20.07
N LEU A 680 39.80 -40.07 18.83
CA LEU A 680 40.65 -40.17 17.64
C LEU A 680 41.85 -39.24 17.72
N LEU A 681 41.65 -38.00 18.14
CA LEU A 681 42.74 -37.04 18.32
C LEU A 681 43.77 -37.51 19.36
N LYS A 682 43.33 -38.06 20.49
CA LYS A 682 44.21 -38.64 21.51
C LYS A 682 45.04 -39.78 20.93
N MET A 683 44.41 -40.67 20.15
CA MET A 683 45.07 -41.80 19.52
C MET A 683 46.07 -41.35 18.45
N GLN A 684 45.68 -40.40 17.58
CA GLN A 684 46.55 -39.82 16.55
C GLN A 684 47.80 -39.16 17.16
N ARG A 685 47.65 -38.42 18.26
CA ARG A 685 48.79 -37.84 18.98
C ARG A 685 49.71 -38.88 19.60
N GLY A 686 49.12 -39.95 20.17
CA GLY A 686 49.88 -41.07 20.69
C GLY A 686 50.72 -41.75 19.59
N LEU A 687 50.14 -41.90 18.40
CA LEU A 687 50.83 -42.45 17.24
C LEU A 687 51.93 -41.51 16.73
N LEU A 688 51.66 -40.20 16.62
CA LEU A 688 52.64 -39.17 16.26
C LEU A 688 53.84 -39.18 17.21
N GLU A 689 53.60 -39.21 18.53
CA GLU A 689 54.67 -39.23 19.54
C GLU A 689 55.47 -40.55 19.50
N ARG A 690 54.82 -41.68 19.24
CA ARG A 690 55.51 -42.97 19.03
C ARG A 690 56.44 -42.88 17.82
N ILE A 691 56.00 -42.33 16.69
CA ILE A 691 56.80 -42.17 15.47
C ILE A 691 57.90 -41.12 15.62
N LYS A 692 57.65 -40.02 16.34
CA LYS A 692 58.64 -39.00 16.63
C LYS A 692 59.78 -39.52 17.50
N ARG A 693 59.49 -40.33 18.52
CA ARG A 693 60.53 -40.97 19.33
C ARG A 693 61.40 -41.95 18.53
N MET A 694 60.81 -42.60 17.52
CA MET A 694 61.56 -43.45 16.58
C MET A 694 62.54 -42.65 15.72
N THR A 695 62.16 -41.44 15.29
CA THR A 695 63.02 -40.56 14.46
C THR A 695 64.11 -39.85 15.27
N GLU A 696 63.85 -39.57 16.55
CA GLU A 696 64.78 -38.85 17.43
C GLU A 696 65.76 -39.77 18.19
N GLY A 697 65.73 -41.10 17.96
CA GLY A 697 66.78 -42.03 18.40
C GLY A 697 66.85 -42.31 19.91
N VAL A 698 65.75 -42.10 20.65
CA VAL A 698 65.72 -42.30 22.10
C VAL A 698 65.25 -43.73 22.45
N GLY A 699 66.19 -44.69 22.44
CA GLY A 699 66.01 -46.04 23.02
C GLY A 699 66.18 -47.21 22.03
N TYR A 700 67.09 -48.12 22.35
CA TYR A 700 67.39 -49.34 21.58
C TYR A 700 66.38 -50.49 21.82
N SER A 701 66.25 -51.32 20.78
CA SER A 701 65.95 -52.77 20.77
C SER A 701 64.51 -53.29 20.88
N GLU A 702 63.64 -52.91 19.95
CA GLU A 702 62.69 -53.86 19.38
C GLU A 702 62.59 -53.54 17.87
N GLU A 703 62.62 -54.54 17.00
CA GLU A 703 62.29 -54.32 15.58
C GLU A 703 60.88 -53.76 15.52
N ILE A 704 60.78 -52.45 15.26
CA ILE A 704 59.54 -51.71 15.40
C ILE A 704 58.70 -51.98 14.16
N ASP A 705 57.56 -52.64 14.35
CA ASP A 705 56.64 -53.00 13.28
C ASP A 705 55.92 -51.76 12.73
N LEU A 706 56.49 -51.14 11.70
CA LEU A 706 55.87 -50.07 10.91
C LEU A 706 54.51 -50.50 10.34
N SER A 707 54.32 -51.79 10.09
CA SER A 707 53.04 -52.36 9.65
C SER A 707 51.98 -52.13 10.73
N SER A 708 52.30 -52.37 12.01
CA SER A 708 51.39 -52.06 13.13
C SER A 708 51.04 -50.57 13.26
N ALA A 709 51.98 -49.67 12.91
CA ALA A 709 51.74 -48.23 12.94
C ALA A 709 50.87 -47.79 11.75
N ALA A 710 51.10 -48.36 10.57
CA ALA A 710 50.27 -48.16 9.38
C ALA A 710 48.85 -48.71 9.57
N GLU A 711 48.69 -49.89 10.19
CA GLU A 711 47.40 -50.48 10.56
C GLU A 711 46.64 -49.59 11.55
N ALA A 712 47.32 -49.09 12.59
CA ALA A 712 46.72 -48.14 13.54
C ALA A 712 46.32 -46.83 12.84
N GLN A 713 47.15 -46.34 11.92
CA GLN A 713 46.86 -45.14 11.14
C GLN A 713 45.67 -45.34 10.19
N GLN A 714 45.53 -46.52 9.59
CA GLN A 714 44.40 -46.91 8.74
C GLN A 714 43.09 -46.91 9.53
N LEU A 715 43.06 -47.50 10.71
CA LEU A 715 41.87 -47.50 11.57
C LEU A 715 41.44 -46.07 11.95
N LEU A 716 42.42 -45.19 12.22
CA LEU A 716 42.15 -43.78 12.50
C LEU A 716 41.59 -43.05 11.27
N ALA A 717 42.11 -43.33 10.08
CA ALA A 717 41.61 -42.78 8.83
C ALA A 717 40.15 -43.20 8.58
N GLU A 718 39.85 -44.50 8.68
CA GLU A 718 38.49 -45.05 8.50
C GLU A 718 37.50 -44.48 9.53
N SER A 719 37.91 -44.38 10.80
CA SER A 719 37.07 -43.80 11.85
C SER A 719 36.83 -42.32 11.63
N THR A 720 37.84 -41.59 11.14
CA THR A 720 37.71 -40.16 10.81
C THR A 720 36.77 -39.95 9.63
N ALA A 721 36.83 -40.81 8.61
CA ALA A 721 35.90 -40.80 7.48
C ALA A 721 34.44 -41.06 7.91
N LEU A 722 34.22 -41.95 8.89
CA LEU A 722 32.89 -42.21 9.45
C LEU A 722 32.33 -40.97 10.17
N ILE A 723 33.13 -40.31 11.00
CA ILE A 723 32.72 -39.07 11.67
C ILE A 723 32.44 -37.98 10.63
N SER A 724 33.31 -37.82 9.63
CA SER A 724 33.11 -36.88 8.53
C SER A 724 31.76 -37.08 7.83
N SER A 725 31.44 -38.33 7.49
CA SER A 725 30.18 -38.70 6.85
C SER A 725 28.97 -38.39 7.74
N ARG A 726 29.06 -38.64 9.05
CA ARG A 726 27.98 -38.30 10.00
C ARG A 726 27.78 -36.79 10.13
N VAL A 727 28.86 -36.03 10.26
CA VAL A 727 28.81 -34.56 10.30
C VAL A 727 28.21 -34.00 9.00
N TRP A 728 28.58 -34.58 7.86
CA TRP A 728 28.00 -34.23 6.56
C TRP A 728 26.49 -34.46 6.53
N GLU A 729 26.02 -35.64 6.92
CA GLU A 729 24.59 -35.95 6.98
C GLU A 729 23.83 -35.03 7.94
N LEU A 730 24.40 -34.71 9.09
CA LEU A 730 23.85 -33.72 10.02
C LEU A 730 23.73 -32.34 9.39
N SER A 731 24.76 -31.89 8.66
CA SER A 731 24.75 -30.58 8.00
C SER A 731 23.67 -30.42 6.94
N LYS A 732 23.22 -31.53 6.31
CA LYS A 732 22.10 -31.53 5.35
C LYS A 732 20.73 -31.40 6.03
N ARG A 733 20.64 -31.75 7.31
CA ARG A 733 19.41 -31.71 8.09
C ARG A 733 19.28 -30.42 8.87
N GLU A 734 20.40 -29.92 9.39
CA GLU A 734 20.48 -28.83 10.35
C GLU A 734 21.29 -27.66 9.82
N MET A 735 20.63 -26.50 9.68
CA MET A 735 21.24 -25.29 9.11
C MET A 735 22.42 -24.78 9.95
N GLY A 736 22.36 -24.97 11.27
CA GLY A 736 23.40 -24.55 12.23
C GLY A 736 24.66 -25.43 12.28
N VAL A 737 24.71 -26.55 11.56
CA VAL A 737 25.91 -27.41 11.47
C VAL A 737 26.75 -27.00 10.26
N ASP A 738 27.92 -26.43 10.52
CA ASP A 738 28.87 -25.96 9.50
C ASP A 738 29.45 -27.16 8.70
N PRO A 739 29.21 -27.25 7.38
CA PRO A 739 29.72 -28.36 6.55
C PRO A 739 31.25 -28.40 6.46
N SER A 740 31.95 -27.30 6.76
CA SER A 740 33.41 -27.27 6.76
C SER A 740 34.05 -28.13 7.83
N ILE A 741 33.30 -28.52 8.85
CA ILE A 741 33.75 -29.52 9.82
C ILE A 741 34.02 -30.85 9.10
N ALA A 742 33.13 -31.28 8.19
CA ALA A 742 33.32 -32.50 7.42
C ALA A 742 34.53 -32.39 6.47
N TRP A 743 34.74 -31.22 5.83
CA TRP A 743 35.94 -31.00 5.00
C TRP A 743 37.23 -31.07 5.81
N ARG A 744 37.30 -30.46 7.00
CA ARG A 744 38.46 -30.59 7.91
C ARG A 744 38.74 -32.03 8.33
N LEU A 745 37.70 -32.83 8.52
CA LEU A 745 37.84 -34.26 8.82
C LEU A 745 38.35 -35.03 7.59
N ASN A 746 37.90 -34.69 6.37
CA ASN A 746 38.42 -35.28 5.14
C ASN A 746 39.89 -34.89 4.88
N GLU A 747 40.28 -33.64 5.12
CA GLU A 747 41.70 -33.21 5.05
C GLU A 747 42.57 -34.01 6.04
N ALA A 748 42.07 -34.21 7.26
CA ALA A 748 42.77 -35.01 8.24
C ALA A 748 42.87 -36.48 7.82
N GLU A 749 41.80 -37.04 7.27
CA GLU A 749 41.76 -38.40 6.75
C GLU A 749 42.72 -38.61 5.57
N ASP A 750 42.77 -37.69 4.61
CA ASP A 750 43.74 -37.68 3.51
C ASP A 750 45.17 -37.63 4.04
N ALA A 751 45.45 -36.74 5.00
CA ALA A 751 46.76 -36.67 5.65
C ALA A 751 47.11 -38.02 6.31
N MET A 752 46.16 -38.68 6.98
CA MET A 752 46.41 -40.01 7.54
C MET A 752 46.73 -41.05 6.45
N ARG A 753 46.04 -41.05 5.31
CA ARG A 753 46.34 -41.94 4.17
C ARG A 753 47.71 -41.67 3.56
N ARG A 754 48.07 -40.41 3.36
CA ARG A 754 49.42 -40.02 2.91
C ARG A 754 50.49 -40.45 3.92
N ALA A 755 50.20 -40.38 5.22
CA ALA A 755 51.10 -40.87 6.25
C ALA A 755 51.29 -42.39 6.18
N ILE A 756 50.23 -43.17 5.87
CA ILE A 756 50.33 -44.63 5.64
C ILE A 756 51.28 -44.92 4.48
N SER A 757 51.08 -44.30 3.31
CA SER A 757 51.98 -44.49 2.16
C SER A 757 53.42 -44.07 2.48
N ALA A 758 53.60 -42.98 3.23
CA ALA A 758 54.94 -42.55 3.66
C ALA A 758 55.58 -43.51 4.70
N MET A 759 54.77 -44.22 5.51
CA MET A 759 55.24 -45.29 6.40
C MET A 759 55.67 -46.53 5.61
N GLU A 760 54.91 -46.93 4.60
CA GLU A 760 55.25 -48.02 3.66
C GLU A 760 56.56 -47.72 2.92
N ASP A 761 56.74 -46.47 2.49
CA ASP A 761 57.95 -45.95 1.84
C ASP A 761 59.12 -45.68 2.81
N ARG A 762 58.94 -45.89 4.12
CA ARG A 762 59.93 -45.65 5.20
C ARG A 762 60.46 -44.21 5.26
N ARG A 763 59.64 -43.21 4.94
CA ARG A 763 60.00 -41.77 4.94
C ARG A 763 59.62 -41.09 6.25
N TYR A 764 60.34 -41.40 7.32
CA TYR A 764 59.93 -41.02 8.68
C TYR A 764 59.75 -39.52 8.94
N ALA A 765 60.66 -38.66 8.45
CA ALA A 765 60.55 -37.21 8.63
C ALA A 765 59.30 -36.63 7.94
N THR A 766 58.90 -37.25 6.82
CA THR A 766 57.69 -36.91 6.07
C THR A 766 56.44 -37.39 6.79
N VAL A 767 56.46 -38.61 7.37
CA VAL A 767 55.35 -39.15 8.18
C VAL A 767 55.00 -38.21 9.34
N THR A 768 55.99 -37.76 10.11
CA THR A 768 55.75 -36.87 11.26
C THR A 768 55.20 -35.51 10.84
N LEU A 769 55.59 -34.98 9.68
CA LEU A 769 55.05 -33.71 9.15
C LEU A 769 53.57 -33.88 8.75
N ILE A 770 53.26 -34.92 7.99
CA ILE A 770 51.89 -35.20 7.52
C ILE A 770 50.96 -35.54 8.70
N GLN A 771 51.44 -36.29 9.70
CA GLN A 771 50.64 -36.60 10.88
C GLN A 771 50.30 -35.35 11.71
N LYS A 772 51.10 -34.27 11.65
CA LYS A 772 50.73 -32.98 12.26
C LYS A 772 49.58 -32.30 11.53
N GLU A 773 49.55 -32.39 10.19
CA GLU A 773 48.40 -31.92 9.39
C GLU A 773 47.13 -32.66 9.81
N ALA A 774 47.21 -33.98 10.01
CA ALA A 774 46.07 -34.78 10.50
C ALA A 774 45.61 -34.37 11.91
N VAL A 775 46.55 -34.04 12.82
CA VAL A 775 46.22 -33.54 14.16
C VAL A 775 45.54 -32.17 14.09
N GLU A 776 46.03 -31.27 13.23
CA GLU A 776 45.47 -29.94 13.02
C GLU A 776 44.02 -30.00 12.50
N GLY A 777 43.79 -30.78 11.43
CA GLY A 777 42.46 -30.95 10.84
C GLY A 777 41.45 -31.56 11.83
N LEU A 778 41.82 -32.65 12.52
CA LEU A 778 40.99 -33.25 13.58
C LEU A 778 40.70 -32.26 14.72
N SER A 779 41.72 -31.55 15.20
CA SER A 779 41.58 -30.63 16.32
C SER A 779 40.66 -29.44 16.00
N THR A 780 40.76 -28.92 14.78
CA THR A 780 39.92 -27.84 14.26
C THR A 780 38.47 -28.29 14.10
N ALA A 781 38.25 -29.48 13.53
CA ALA A 781 36.91 -30.04 13.39
C ALA A 781 36.22 -30.23 14.75
N VAL A 782 36.92 -30.82 15.72
CA VAL A 782 36.39 -31.02 17.08
C VAL A 782 36.09 -29.69 17.78
N LEU A 783 36.95 -28.69 17.59
CA LEU A 783 36.74 -27.35 18.16
C LEU A 783 35.49 -26.69 17.60
N LYS A 784 35.30 -26.73 16.28
CA LYS A 784 34.08 -26.22 15.63
C LYS A 784 32.82 -26.95 16.09
N LEU A 785 32.88 -28.28 16.24
CA LEU A 785 31.77 -29.05 16.80
C LEU A 785 31.43 -28.62 18.23
N LEU A 786 32.43 -28.33 19.07
CA LEU A 786 32.23 -27.79 20.42
C LEU A 786 31.62 -26.39 20.41
N GLU A 787 31.93 -25.56 19.41
CA GLU A 787 31.32 -24.23 19.22
C GLU A 787 29.85 -24.34 18.79
N THR A 788 29.55 -25.20 17.80
CA THR A 788 28.17 -25.48 17.39
C THR A 788 27.32 -25.94 18.58
N LEU A 789 27.89 -26.82 19.40
CA LEU A 789 27.28 -27.36 20.59
C LEU A 789 27.06 -26.32 21.70
N ASP A 790 27.98 -25.36 21.85
CA ASP A 790 27.87 -24.22 22.78
C ASP A 790 26.76 -23.25 22.33
N ALA A 791 26.72 -22.91 21.04
CA ALA A 791 25.68 -22.07 20.45
C ALA A 791 24.26 -22.66 20.63
N LEU A 792 24.10 -23.97 20.37
CA LEU A 792 22.83 -24.69 20.59
C LEU A 792 22.41 -24.69 22.07
N ASN A 793 23.37 -24.74 23.00
CA ASN A 793 23.09 -24.74 24.44
C ASN A 793 22.67 -23.35 24.97
N GLN A 794 23.19 -22.26 24.40
CA GLN A 794 22.88 -20.90 24.84
C GLN A 794 21.42 -20.48 24.57
N GLN A 795 20.76 -21.11 23.59
CA GLN A 795 19.37 -20.83 23.23
C GLN A 795 18.31 -21.35 24.25
N MET A 796 18.67 -22.11 25.30
CA MET A 796 17.72 -23.00 26.02
C MET A 796 17.33 -22.72 27.52
N GLY A 797 17.88 -21.74 28.26
CA GLY A 797 17.35 -21.20 29.56
C GLY A 797 16.95 -22.13 30.76
N ALA A 798 16.53 -21.53 31.90
CA ALA A 798 15.88 -22.01 33.17
C ALA A 798 16.13 -23.42 33.82
N ALA A 799 16.98 -24.28 33.25
CA ALA A 799 17.21 -25.68 33.65
C ALA A 799 18.38 -25.88 34.63
N GLY A 800 19.01 -24.79 35.06
CA GLY A 800 20.39 -24.81 35.54
C GLY A 800 20.56 -25.34 36.97
N LEU A 801 19.56 -25.18 37.84
CA LEU A 801 19.71 -25.36 39.30
C LEU A 801 19.82 -26.83 39.71
N GLU A 802 19.01 -27.72 39.13
CA GLU A 802 19.07 -29.16 39.40
C GLU A 802 20.37 -29.80 38.87
N ARG A 803 20.89 -29.25 37.75
CA ARG A 803 22.19 -29.66 37.19
C ARG A 803 23.37 -29.16 38.01
N MET A 804 23.24 -28.02 38.70
CA MET A 804 24.25 -27.52 39.65
C MET A 804 24.38 -28.44 40.86
N PHE A 805 23.29 -29.05 41.35
CA PHE A 805 23.33 -30.06 42.41
C PHE A 805 24.09 -31.32 41.99
N GLU A 806 23.79 -31.84 40.80
CA GLU A 806 24.49 -33.01 40.26
C GLU A 806 25.98 -32.72 40.05
N GLN A 807 26.34 -31.51 39.61
CA GLN A 807 27.74 -31.09 39.48
C GLN A 807 28.44 -30.99 40.85
N LEU A 808 27.80 -30.42 41.88
CA LEU A 808 28.36 -30.36 43.23
C LEU A 808 28.59 -31.76 43.83
N GLN A 809 27.64 -32.69 43.62
CA GLN A 809 27.76 -34.08 44.07
C GLN A 809 28.94 -34.81 43.41
N ARG A 810 29.19 -34.56 42.12
CA ARG A 810 30.36 -35.11 41.42
C ARG A 810 31.66 -34.54 41.97
N ILE A 811 31.70 -33.25 42.31
CA ILE A 811 32.85 -32.61 42.96
C ILE A 811 33.12 -33.22 44.34
N ILE A 812 32.07 -33.42 45.14
CA ILE A 812 32.13 -34.09 46.45
C ILE A 812 32.70 -35.51 46.30
N GLN A 813 32.20 -36.28 45.35
CA GLN A 813 32.64 -37.65 45.12
C GLN A 813 34.09 -37.72 44.65
N ALA A 814 34.47 -36.88 43.68
CA ALA A 814 35.85 -36.80 43.19
C ALA A 814 36.83 -36.38 44.31
N GLN A 815 36.43 -35.45 45.17
CA GLN A 815 37.22 -35.06 46.33
C GLN A 815 37.32 -36.20 47.35
N ALA A 816 36.25 -36.97 47.59
CA ALA A 816 36.27 -38.12 48.49
C ALA A 816 37.21 -39.23 48.01
N ASP A 817 37.23 -39.50 46.71
CA ASP A 817 38.09 -40.51 46.12
C ASP A 817 39.56 -40.06 46.10
N LEU A 818 39.81 -38.78 45.83
CA LEU A 818 41.15 -38.20 45.95
C LEU A 818 41.65 -38.21 47.41
N ASN A 819 40.77 -37.98 48.39
CA ASN A 819 41.11 -38.12 49.81
C ASN A 819 41.48 -39.56 50.18
N LYS A 820 40.72 -40.56 49.73
CA LYS A 820 41.04 -41.98 49.95
C LYS A 820 42.38 -42.37 49.33
N LEU A 821 42.63 -41.94 48.10
CA LEU A 821 43.90 -42.17 47.41
C LEU A 821 45.06 -41.52 48.18
N SER A 822 44.87 -40.30 48.67
CA SER A 822 45.85 -39.57 49.47
C SER A 822 46.17 -40.28 50.80
N GLU A 823 45.17 -40.85 51.47
CA GLU A 823 45.38 -41.62 52.70
C GLU A 823 46.14 -42.93 52.47
N MET A 824 45.80 -43.67 51.41
CA MET A 824 46.52 -44.89 51.02
C MET A 824 47.99 -44.58 50.68
N MET A 825 48.21 -43.51 49.92
CA MET A 825 49.53 -43.06 49.49
C MET A 825 50.37 -42.58 50.67
N ARG A 826 49.79 -41.86 51.63
CA ARG A 826 50.49 -41.46 52.86
C ARG A 826 50.98 -42.66 53.66
N GLN A 827 50.22 -43.76 53.73
CA GLN A 827 50.66 -45.00 54.37
C GLN A 827 51.86 -45.63 53.65
N GLN A 828 51.91 -45.54 52.32
CA GLN A 828 53.06 -45.99 51.53
C GLN A 828 54.29 -45.07 51.70
N ILE A 829 54.10 -43.74 51.70
CA ILE A 829 55.16 -42.74 51.92
C ILE A 829 55.76 -42.92 53.33
N ARG A 830 54.94 -43.13 54.36
CA ARG A 830 55.42 -43.42 55.73
C ARG A 830 56.25 -44.70 55.84
N ARG A 831 56.04 -45.68 54.96
CA ARG A 831 56.73 -46.98 54.98
C ARG A 831 58.00 -47.02 54.15
N ARG A 832 58.07 -46.28 53.03
CA ARG A 832 59.15 -46.40 52.03
C ARG A 832 59.73 -45.07 51.51
N GLY A 833 59.25 -43.92 51.98
CA GLY A 833 59.64 -42.61 51.42
C GLY A 833 59.03 -42.37 50.02
N VAL A 834 59.35 -41.23 49.42
CA VAL A 834 58.85 -40.87 48.07
C VAL A 834 59.77 -41.45 47.00
N THR A 835 59.25 -42.34 46.15
CA THR A 835 59.98 -42.91 44.99
C THR A 835 59.66 -42.15 43.70
N PRO A 836 60.48 -42.19 42.63
CA PRO A 836 60.22 -41.46 41.38
C PRO A 836 58.88 -41.81 40.69
N SER A 837 58.44 -43.07 40.83
CA SER A 837 57.10 -43.51 40.40
C SER A 837 55.97 -42.86 41.19
N LEU A 838 56.22 -42.59 42.49
CA LEU A 838 55.30 -41.95 43.41
C LEU A 838 55.25 -40.43 43.20
N GLU A 839 56.38 -39.82 42.82
CA GLU A 839 56.44 -38.39 42.47
C GLU A 839 55.54 -38.07 41.28
N LYS A 840 55.61 -38.88 40.23
CA LYS A 840 54.75 -38.73 39.05
C LYS A 840 53.26 -38.90 39.40
N LEU A 841 52.96 -39.76 40.36
CA LEU A 841 51.59 -39.97 40.87
C LEU A 841 51.11 -38.79 41.74
N LEU A 842 51.98 -38.17 42.54
CA LEU A 842 51.66 -36.95 43.30
C LEU A 842 51.42 -35.75 42.37
N GLU A 843 52.16 -35.64 41.26
CA GLU A 843 51.89 -34.64 40.22
C GLU A 843 50.55 -34.87 39.52
N GLN A 844 50.18 -36.13 39.25
CA GLN A 844 48.85 -36.48 38.75
C GLN A 844 47.75 -36.11 39.75
N MET A 845 47.94 -36.40 41.04
CA MET A 845 47.00 -36.02 42.10
C MET A 845 46.88 -34.49 42.25
N ALA A 846 47.97 -33.74 42.06
CA ALA A 846 47.92 -32.28 42.04
C ALA A 846 47.13 -31.75 40.84
N MET A 847 47.26 -32.37 39.67
CA MET A 847 46.44 -32.05 38.50
C MET A 847 44.96 -32.39 38.76
N GLU A 848 44.66 -33.52 39.38
CA GLU A 848 43.30 -33.89 39.76
C GLU A 848 42.70 -32.94 40.80
N GLN A 849 43.46 -32.55 41.83
CA GLN A 849 43.00 -31.57 42.83
C GLN A 849 42.73 -30.20 42.20
N ARG A 850 43.57 -29.76 41.26
CA ARG A 850 43.33 -28.53 40.47
C ARG A 850 42.03 -28.63 39.68
N MET A 851 41.79 -29.79 39.05
CA MET A 851 40.58 -30.03 38.26
C MET A 851 39.32 -29.98 39.13
N ILE A 852 39.35 -30.52 40.35
CA ILE A 852 38.23 -30.47 41.29
C ILE A 852 37.97 -29.03 41.76
N ARG A 853 39.04 -28.28 42.06
CA ARG A 853 38.94 -26.88 42.47
C ARG A 853 38.32 -25.98 41.41
N GLU A 854 38.82 -26.05 40.18
CA GLU A 854 38.33 -25.19 39.11
C GLU A 854 36.87 -25.48 38.76
N ALA A 855 36.43 -26.75 38.92
CA ALA A 855 35.02 -27.12 38.78
C ALA A 855 34.17 -26.48 39.88
N LEU A 856 34.68 -26.44 41.12
CA LEU A 856 34.02 -25.78 42.24
C LEU A 856 33.91 -24.26 42.08
N GLU A 857 34.98 -23.59 41.62
CA GLU A 857 34.99 -22.14 41.39
C GLU A 857 34.00 -21.74 40.29
N ARG A 858 33.89 -22.53 39.22
CA ARG A 858 32.93 -22.29 38.14
C ARG A 858 31.50 -22.61 38.54
N LEU A 859 31.31 -23.59 39.42
CA LEU A 859 30.01 -23.85 40.02
C LEU A 859 29.58 -22.65 40.88
N ALA A 860 30.50 -22.12 41.69
CA ALA A 860 30.25 -20.91 42.46
C ALA A 860 29.93 -19.73 41.54
N GLU A 861 30.75 -19.40 40.54
CA GLU A 861 30.54 -18.25 39.65
C GLU A 861 29.16 -18.22 38.94
N LYS A 862 28.52 -19.37 38.72
CA LYS A 862 27.19 -19.48 38.09
C LYS A 862 26.00 -19.29 39.05
N MET A 863 26.23 -19.18 40.36
CA MET A 863 25.18 -19.12 41.39
C MET A 863 24.85 -17.68 41.84
N ASP A 864 24.60 -16.76 40.90
CA ASP A 864 24.34 -15.33 41.17
C ASP A 864 23.18 -15.04 42.16
N ARG A 865 22.25 -15.99 42.34
CA ARG A 865 21.06 -15.84 43.19
C ARG A 865 21.26 -16.24 44.65
N LEU A 866 22.38 -16.88 45.02
CA LEU A 866 22.58 -17.50 46.36
C LEU A 866 23.89 -17.02 47.01
N ARG A 867 23.95 -15.71 47.27
CA ARG A 867 25.12 -14.98 47.80
C ARG A 867 25.76 -15.58 49.06
N GLU A 868 25.00 -16.27 49.91
CA GLU A 868 25.52 -16.87 51.15
C GLU A 868 26.20 -18.24 50.94
N VAL A 869 25.74 -19.03 49.97
CA VAL A 869 26.38 -20.32 49.63
C VAL A 869 27.63 -20.08 48.79
N LEU A 870 27.61 -19.07 47.92
CA LEU A 870 28.76 -18.60 47.14
C LEU A 870 30.01 -18.36 47.99
N GLY A 871 29.90 -17.55 49.05
CA GLY A 871 31.04 -17.23 49.92
C GLY A 871 31.63 -18.47 50.62
N LYS A 872 30.81 -19.48 50.93
CA LYS A 872 31.27 -20.72 51.55
C LYS A 872 32.02 -21.62 50.56
N LEU A 873 31.67 -21.59 49.27
CA LEU A 873 32.30 -22.39 48.22
C LEU A 873 33.62 -21.77 47.71
N GLU A 874 33.71 -20.43 47.65
CA GLU A 874 34.95 -19.72 47.33
C GLU A 874 36.06 -20.00 48.35
N ASP A 875 35.73 -19.99 49.64
CA ASP A 875 36.66 -20.38 50.71
C ASP A 875 37.18 -21.82 50.54
N VAL A 876 36.31 -22.74 50.15
CA VAL A 876 36.67 -24.15 49.95
C VAL A 876 37.59 -24.29 48.73
N ALA A 877 37.34 -23.54 47.66
CA ALA A 877 38.22 -23.51 46.51
C ALA A 877 39.61 -22.97 46.85
N GLN A 878 39.70 -21.96 47.73
CA GLN A 878 40.98 -21.45 48.21
C GLN A 878 41.75 -22.51 49.02
N GLU A 879 41.08 -23.27 49.89
CA GLU A 879 41.71 -24.38 50.61
C GLU A 879 42.22 -25.48 49.66
N MET A 880 41.51 -25.73 48.55
CA MET A 880 41.95 -26.67 47.52
C MET A 880 43.23 -26.21 46.78
N ARG A 881 43.45 -24.89 46.63
CA ARG A 881 44.72 -24.35 46.07
C ARG A 881 45.91 -24.69 46.96
N ASP A 882 45.76 -24.58 48.27
CA ASP A 882 46.81 -24.92 49.22
C ASP A 882 47.19 -26.41 49.15
N VAL A 883 46.20 -27.29 49.01
CA VAL A 883 46.41 -28.75 48.85
C VAL A 883 47.12 -29.03 47.53
N GLU A 884 46.69 -28.39 46.45
CA GLU A 884 47.32 -28.49 45.13
C GLU A 884 48.81 -28.13 45.17
N ASP A 885 49.14 -26.97 45.74
CA ASP A 885 50.52 -26.49 45.85
C ASP A 885 51.39 -27.40 46.71
N SER A 886 50.81 -27.98 47.76
CA SER A 886 51.51 -28.95 48.61
C SER A 886 51.82 -30.24 47.85
N LEU A 887 50.87 -30.75 47.06
CA LEU A 887 51.05 -31.94 46.21
C LEU A 887 52.08 -31.69 45.09
N ARG A 888 52.06 -30.51 44.45
CA ARG A 888 53.07 -30.09 43.45
C ARG A 888 54.47 -30.02 44.02
N ARG A 889 54.60 -29.58 45.27
CA ARG A 889 55.87 -29.58 46.02
C ARG A 889 56.22 -30.96 46.57
N LYS A 890 55.53 -32.01 46.12
CA LYS A 890 55.75 -33.42 46.48
C LYS A 890 55.57 -33.68 47.98
N LYS A 891 54.74 -32.86 48.65
CA LYS A 891 54.50 -32.91 50.10
C LYS A 891 53.07 -33.41 50.38
N LEU A 892 52.97 -34.64 50.89
CA LEU A 892 51.72 -35.24 51.35
C LEU A 892 51.83 -35.65 52.83
N ASP A 893 51.50 -34.73 53.73
CA ASP A 893 51.70 -34.87 55.18
C ASP A 893 50.39 -34.85 55.99
N ASP A 894 50.57 -34.92 57.31
CA ASP A 894 49.60 -34.65 58.39
C ASP A 894 48.49 -33.67 58.00
N GLN A 895 48.95 -32.50 57.58
CA GLN A 895 48.15 -31.30 57.44
C GLN A 895 47.43 -31.27 56.09
N VAL A 896 48.05 -31.81 55.04
CA VAL A 896 47.43 -31.91 53.70
C VAL A 896 46.23 -32.85 53.72
N ILE A 897 46.33 -34.00 54.39
CA ILE A 897 45.21 -34.96 54.54
C ILE A 897 44.06 -34.36 55.35
N GLU A 898 44.36 -33.66 56.44
CA GLU A 898 43.31 -33.01 57.25
C GLU A 898 42.63 -31.85 56.50
N LYS A 899 43.38 -31.06 55.72
CA LYS A 899 42.78 -30.04 54.82
C LYS A 899 41.84 -30.69 53.80
N GLN A 900 42.28 -31.78 53.17
CA GLN A 900 41.47 -32.56 52.23
C GLN A 900 40.16 -33.08 52.84
N ARG A 901 40.21 -33.59 54.07
CA ARG A 901 39.00 -34.03 54.81
C ARG A 901 38.05 -32.86 55.10
N ARG A 902 38.59 -31.74 55.57
CA ARG A 902 37.80 -30.53 55.87
C ARG A 902 37.12 -29.96 54.62
N ILE A 903 37.83 -29.93 53.49
CA ILE A 903 37.28 -29.55 52.18
C ILE A 903 36.05 -30.41 51.86
N LEU A 904 36.16 -31.74 51.98
CA LEU A 904 35.04 -32.65 51.73
C LEU A 904 33.84 -32.39 52.67
N THR A 905 34.09 -32.15 53.96
CA THR A 905 33.03 -31.84 54.92
C THR A 905 32.30 -30.54 54.58
N ARG A 906 33.02 -29.47 54.24
CA ARG A 906 32.42 -28.18 53.86
C ARG A 906 31.61 -28.26 52.57
N LEU A 907 32.03 -29.10 51.62
CA LEU A 907 31.27 -29.37 50.40
C LEU A 907 29.95 -30.10 50.71
N LEU A 908 29.98 -31.12 51.58
CA LEU A 908 28.80 -31.85 52.02
C LEU A 908 27.80 -30.97 52.79
N GLU A 909 28.30 -30.03 53.59
CA GLU A 909 27.47 -29.03 54.27
C GLU A 909 26.81 -28.06 53.29
N SER A 910 27.55 -27.62 52.26
CA SER A 910 27.05 -26.74 51.21
C SER A 910 25.95 -27.41 50.37
N ASP A 911 26.11 -28.70 50.06
CA ASP A 911 25.06 -29.52 49.42
C ASP A 911 23.78 -29.59 50.27
N LYS A 912 23.92 -29.82 51.57
CA LYS A 912 22.79 -29.91 52.50
C LYS A 912 22.05 -28.58 52.65
N SER A 913 22.77 -27.46 52.65
CA SER A 913 22.17 -26.11 52.69
C SER A 913 21.39 -25.81 51.42
N LEU A 914 21.94 -26.13 50.25
CA LEU A 914 21.27 -25.92 48.97
C LEU A 914 19.99 -26.76 48.84
N ARG A 915 20.00 -28.02 49.31
CA ARG A 915 18.80 -28.89 49.28
C ARG A 915 17.64 -28.33 50.09
N LYS A 916 17.92 -27.66 51.22
CA LYS A 916 16.89 -27.01 52.04
C LYS A 916 16.24 -25.82 51.33
N GLU A 917 17.02 -25.02 50.60
CA GLU A 917 16.49 -23.89 49.83
C GLU A 917 15.66 -24.36 48.62
N ASP A 918 16.06 -25.46 47.96
CA ASP A 918 15.28 -26.07 46.87
C ASP A 918 13.91 -26.58 47.37
N GLU A 919 13.87 -27.26 48.52
CA GLU A 919 12.60 -27.71 49.14
C GLU A 919 11.69 -26.54 49.54
N GLU A 920 12.23 -25.44 50.07
CA GLU A 920 11.45 -24.22 50.38
C GLU A 920 10.95 -23.50 49.12
N SER A 921 11.72 -23.54 48.03
CA SER A 921 11.32 -22.99 46.73
C SER A 921 10.17 -23.81 46.11
N LYS A 922 10.25 -25.15 46.19
CA LYS A 922 9.21 -26.08 45.73
C LYS A 922 7.92 -25.96 46.55
N ARG A 923 8.01 -25.68 47.86
CA ARG A 923 6.83 -25.40 48.71
C ARG A 923 6.11 -24.09 48.34
N ARG A 924 6.83 -23.06 47.88
CA ARG A 924 6.23 -21.79 47.41
C ARG A 924 5.48 -21.93 46.08
N VAL A 925 5.89 -22.87 45.22
CA VAL A 925 5.27 -23.12 43.91
C VAL A 925 3.96 -23.94 44.04
N ALA A 926 3.78 -24.74 45.09
CA ALA A 926 2.62 -25.63 45.24
C ALA A 926 1.27 -24.93 45.48
N THR A 927 1.24 -23.64 45.86
CA THR A 927 0.01 -22.88 46.10
C THR A 927 -0.53 -22.11 44.88
N THR A 928 0.18 -22.09 43.75
CA THR A 928 -0.23 -21.34 42.56
C THR A 928 0.03 -22.17 41.31
N ALA A 929 -1.03 -22.41 40.53
CA ALA A 929 -1.06 -23.09 39.22
C ALA A 929 -1.13 -24.63 39.20
N LYS A 930 -2.37 -25.12 39.03
CA LYS A 930 -2.66 -26.38 38.34
C LYS A 930 -2.67 -26.09 36.83
N LYS A 931 -1.88 -26.88 36.08
CA LYS A 931 -1.77 -27.00 34.61
C LYS A 931 -1.00 -25.91 33.85
N THR A 932 0.31 -26.11 33.79
CA THR A 932 1.08 -26.02 32.54
C THR A 932 2.23 -27.03 32.55
N PHE A 933 2.49 -27.53 31.36
CA PHE A 933 3.37 -28.62 30.97
C PHE A 933 4.84 -28.40 31.36
N THR A 934 5.49 -29.48 31.82
CA THR A 934 6.92 -29.56 32.17
C THR A 934 7.80 -29.70 30.92
N PRO A 935 8.74 -28.78 30.65
CA PRO A 935 9.79 -29.01 29.67
C PRO A 935 10.81 -30.01 30.23
N SER A 936 10.89 -31.18 29.60
CA SER A 936 11.94 -32.18 29.85
C SER A 936 13.28 -31.64 29.32
N LYS A 937 14.30 -31.56 30.18
CA LYS A 937 15.57 -30.86 29.90
C LYS A 937 16.75 -31.84 29.88
N ALA A 938 17.34 -31.99 28.70
CA ALA A 938 18.63 -32.65 28.50
C ALA A 938 19.79 -31.85 29.14
N GLY A 939 20.80 -32.58 29.63
CA GLY A 939 21.88 -32.10 30.50
C GLY A 939 22.91 -31.17 29.83
N PRO A 940 23.80 -30.53 30.61
CA PRO A 940 24.92 -29.78 30.05
C PRO A 940 26.04 -30.76 29.74
N ILE A 941 26.91 -30.37 28.82
CA ILE A 941 27.99 -31.23 28.37
C ILE A 941 29.13 -31.23 29.40
N ASP A 942 29.80 -32.38 29.50
CA ASP A 942 30.85 -32.69 30.47
C ASP A 942 31.94 -31.60 30.49
N GLU A 943 32.28 -31.08 31.67
CA GLU A 943 33.29 -30.02 31.88
C GLU A 943 34.69 -30.44 31.40
N LYS A 944 34.91 -31.75 31.21
CA LYS A 944 36.06 -32.33 30.51
C LYS A 944 36.18 -31.83 29.07
N LEU A 945 35.07 -31.65 28.36
CA LEU A 945 35.01 -31.21 26.95
C LEU A 945 35.31 -29.71 26.81
N LEU A 946 34.93 -28.88 27.78
CA LEU A 946 35.29 -27.45 27.85
C LEU A 946 36.78 -27.19 28.14
N ARG A 947 37.44 -28.02 28.97
CA ARG A 947 38.90 -27.95 29.17
C ARG A 947 39.68 -28.39 27.93
N ILE A 948 39.13 -29.37 27.23
CA ILE A 948 39.67 -29.87 25.98
C ILE A 948 39.59 -28.80 24.87
N ARG A 949 38.48 -28.05 24.76
CA ARG A 949 38.35 -26.88 23.86
C ARG A 949 39.50 -25.86 24.03
N LYS A 950 39.71 -25.36 25.26
CA LYS A 950 40.77 -24.36 25.54
C LYS A 950 42.18 -24.89 25.27
N ARG A 951 42.39 -26.21 25.44
CA ARG A 951 43.67 -26.87 25.13
C ARG A 951 43.89 -26.98 23.62
N LEU A 952 42.85 -27.32 22.86
CA LEU A 952 42.85 -27.36 21.40
C LEU A 952 43.14 -25.99 20.80
N GLU A 953 42.48 -24.93 21.28
CA GLU A 953 42.70 -23.53 20.86
C GLU A 953 44.17 -23.12 21.02
N ALA A 954 44.77 -23.40 22.19
CA ALA A 954 46.17 -23.06 22.45
C ALA A 954 47.17 -23.86 21.59
N GLU A 955 46.79 -25.07 21.16
CA GLU A 955 47.64 -25.99 20.44
C GLU A 955 47.61 -25.74 18.92
N ILE A 956 46.46 -25.42 18.34
CA ILE A 956 46.32 -24.98 16.94
C ILE A 956 47.18 -23.73 16.69
N ASN A 957 47.19 -22.79 17.65
CA ASN A 957 48.05 -21.61 17.60
C ASN A 957 49.55 -21.94 17.71
N SER A 958 49.93 -23.08 18.29
CA SER A 958 51.33 -23.52 18.38
C SER A 958 51.81 -24.32 17.17
N LEU A 959 50.88 -24.91 16.39
CA LEU A 959 51.17 -25.69 15.18
C LEU A 959 51.37 -24.80 13.94
N SER A 960 50.78 -23.60 13.94
CA SER A 960 50.83 -22.60 12.85
C SER A 960 52.12 -21.75 12.83
N GLU A 961 53.01 -21.88 13.83
CA GLU A 961 54.34 -21.26 13.78
C GLU A 961 55.28 -22.08 12.87
N THR A 962 55.33 -21.71 11.59
CA THR A 962 56.46 -22.07 10.73
C THR A 962 57.75 -21.57 11.41
N PRO A 963 58.83 -22.36 11.55
CA PRO A 963 60.06 -21.86 12.14
C PRO A 963 60.70 -20.87 11.16
N LEU A 964 60.40 -19.58 11.30
CA LEU A 964 61.07 -18.53 10.56
C LEU A 964 62.59 -18.67 10.79
N PRO A 965 63.40 -18.74 9.72
CA PRO A 965 64.85 -18.79 9.81
C PRO A 965 65.37 -17.64 10.69
N GLN A 966 66.44 -17.89 11.43
CA GLN A 966 66.96 -17.02 12.51
C GLN A 966 67.09 -15.53 12.11
N GLY A 967 67.36 -15.24 10.83
CA GLY A 967 67.45 -13.86 10.29
C GLY A 967 66.13 -13.08 10.22
N TYR A 968 64.98 -13.75 10.06
CA TYR A 968 63.67 -13.06 10.05
C TYR A 968 63.19 -12.67 11.46
N ARG A 969 63.67 -13.38 12.49
CA ARG A 969 63.36 -13.11 13.91
C ARG A 969 63.96 -11.77 14.38
N GLU A 970 65.09 -11.36 13.80
CA GLU A 970 65.65 -10.02 14.03
C GLU A 970 64.87 -8.93 13.31
N LEU A 971 64.40 -9.16 12.09
CA LEU A 971 63.61 -8.18 11.33
C LEU A 971 62.26 -7.88 11.98
N VAL A 972 61.56 -8.90 12.49
CA VAL A 972 60.29 -8.72 13.22
C VAL A 972 60.52 -8.02 14.57
N ARG A 973 61.58 -8.37 15.30
CA ARG A 973 61.96 -7.65 16.54
C ARG A 973 62.36 -6.20 16.27
N ARG A 974 62.99 -5.90 15.14
CA ARG A 974 63.36 -4.55 14.72
C ARG A 974 62.14 -3.73 14.31
N TYR A 975 61.18 -4.36 13.61
CA TYR A 975 59.90 -3.77 13.25
C TYR A 975 59.07 -3.38 14.49
N PHE A 976 58.91 -4.30 15.45
CA PHE A 976 58.19 -4.01 16.70
C PHE A 976 58.94 -3.07 17.66
N ARG A 977 60.28 -3.03 17.62
CA ARG A 977 61.07 -2.04 18.38
C ARG A 977 60.90 -0.62 17.82
N ILE A 978 60.87 -0.47 16.49
CA ILE A 978 60.61 0.83 15.83
C ILE A 978 59.17 1.29 16.12
N LEU A 979 58.18 0.38 16.09
CA LEU A 979 56.81 0.69 16.49
C LEU A 979 56.71 1.15 17.97
N SER A 980 57.48 0.54 18.88
CA SER A 980 57.48 0.94 20.30
C SER A 980 58.22 2.25 20.59
N GLU A 981 59.09 2.71 19.68
CA GLU A 981 59.80 4.00 19.80
C GLU A 981 59.02 5.15 19.13
N ILE A 982 57.99 4.86 18.33
CA ILE A 982 57.08 5.86 17.74
C ILE A 982 55.92 6.22 18.69
N GLU A 983 55.63 5.38 19.70
CA GLU A 983 54.62 5.61 20.74
C GLU A 983 55.17 6.18 22.07
N ARG A 984 56.42 6.65 22.08
CA ARG A 984 56.99 7.50 23.15
C ARG A 984 57.39 8.86 22.59
#